data_AF-A0A8J4YRI9-F1
#
_entry.id   AF-A0A8J4YRI9-F1
#
_cell.length_a   1.000
_cell.length_b   1.000
_cell.length_c   1.000
_cell.angle_alpha   90.00
_cell.angle_beta   90.00
_cell.angle_gamma   90.00
#
_symmetry.space_group_name_H-M   'P 1'
#
loop_
_entity.id
_entity.type
_entity.pdbx_description
1 polymer ?
#
loop_
_entity_poly.entity_id
_entity_poly.type
_entity_poly.pdbx_seq_one_letter_code
_entity_poly.pdbx_strand_id
1 'polypeptide(L)'
;MEHCAAYGCKNGHRNTSRKIGITFHRFPNMQKDKTRNREWIRNTRWNNWTPSKRSVLCSDHFSASSFDRTGQTVRLRSSAAPTIFTLPSHLCKEQKERKSSIRSVLVEDLGNDLTVDCDVTPSSAPPVTSSDSSSSSFSTLSDSSISTTSVAPDPSSATNSLLPDHSSPTTSKPKDPSTVGTPPDSTTSLSTPIFSRKHKHFHVSTDHTYAMKQSPKERKLNFLHDHLVVCKKKSKTQNQRVKRMKKKVEDLHAVVTTLQQKDLVSGSCASLLNKIVDDVPKAVVQRMLETMPKQRGTQYSEELKAFAMTLQFYSNKAYEYVRKMFSFSLPHPRTLRSWYSKVDGEPGFTQSAFTTLKKLTEDNQHNNKATICSLVMDEMSIRKHLDIINGMSCGYVNIGNGIIEDAEDDTLASQALVVMAVAVNASWKLPLGYANIVKEPRANIVKETLHRLHGVGVQVIAVTCDGPSCNWAMIKELGAVLTVSHTNTSFPYPSDPNKNVFIILDVCHMLKLIRNTLGTLQMRDKEGRNILWHYIENLHKLQNSEGLLLANKLRSAHVQWQKQKMKVNLAAQLLSSCVADAIEYCNNDLHLQNFKDSEGTVEFLRIFDKLFDTLNSRNPLGKGFKAPMRLSNSREMAGNLQGS
;
A
#
# COMPACT_ATOMS: atom_id res chain seq x y z
N MET A 1 -15.07 2.33 3.63
CA MET A 1 -16.52 2.22 3.91
C MET A 1 -16.67 2.25 5.42
N GLU A 2 -17.57 3.07 5.97
CA GLU A 2 -17.70 3.24 7.42
C GLU A 2 -18.59 2.14 8.02
N HIS A 3 -18.22 1.65 9.21
CA HIS A 3 -18.87 0.56 9.95
C HIS A 3 -19.13 1.02 11.39
N CYS A 4 -20.16 0.45 12.03
CA CYS A 4 -20.43 0.74 13.44
C CYS A 4 -19.27 0.25 14.33
N ALA A 5 -18.83 1.09 15.27
CA ALA A 5 -17.78 0.77 16.24
C ALA A 5 -18.28 -0.03 17.47
N ALA A 6 -19.60 -0.21 17.62
CA ALA A 6 -20.15 -1.00 18.72
C ALA A 6 -19.73 -2.47 18.64
N TYR A 7 -19.35 -3.05 19.78
CA TYR A 7 -18.95 -4.45 19.86
C TYR A 7 -20.07 -5.38 19.33
N GLY A 8 -19.70 -6.36 18.51
CA GLY A 8 -20.63 -7.31 17.88
C GLY A 8 -21.54 -6.75 16.78
N CYS A 9 -21.60 -5.43 16.57
CA CYS A 9 -22.53 -4.81 15.62
C CYS A 9 -22.10 -5.05 14.16
N LYS A 10 -23.04 -5.54 13.33
CA LYS A 10 -22.80 -5.87 11.91
C LYS A 10 -23.22 -4.73 10.95
N ASN A 11 -23.75 -3.63 11.48
CA ASN A 11 -24.19 -2.49 10.68
C ASN A 11 -23.00 -1.73 10.06
N GLY A 12 -23.15 -1.33 8.81
CA GLY A 12 -22.20 -0.50 8.09
C GLY A 12 -22.88 0.22 6.94
N HIS A 13 -22.21 1.22 6.38
CA HIS A 13 -22.79 2.20 5.47
C HIS A 13 -23.02 1.62 4.05
N ARG A 14 -24.01 0.71 3.96
CA ARG A 14 -24.45 -0.04 2.78
C ARG A 14 -25.88 0.34 2.40
N ASN A 15 -26.26 0.13 1.14
CA ASN A 15 -27.62 0.40 0.65
C ASN A 15 -28.71 -0.42 1.37
N THR A 16 -28.36 -1.57 1.98
CA THR A 16 -29.27 -2.36 2.83
C THR A 16 -29.65 -1.62 4.10
N SER A 17 -28.67 -1.10 4.86
CA SER A 17 -28.92 -0.38 6.12
C SER A 17 -29.68 0.93 5.90
N ARG A 18 -29.44 1.62 4.78
CA ARG A 18 -30.24 2.79 4.35
C ARG A 18 -31.71 2.44 4.11
N LYS A 19 -32.00 1.29 3.47
CA LYS A 19 -33.38 0.80 3.27
C LYS A 19 -34.10 0.41 4.57
N ILE A 20 -33.37 0.25 5.67
CA ILE A 20 -33.89 -0.07 7.01
C ILE A 20 -33.93 1.20 7.89
N GLY A 21 -33.60 2.39 7.35
CA GLY A 21 -33.63 3.67 8.06
C GLY A 21 -32.46 3.92 9.02
N ILE A 22 -31.44 3.05 9.02
CA ILE A 22 -30.31 3.11 9.96
C ILE A 22 -29.41 4.31 9.63
N THR A 23 -29.28 5.23 10.59
CA THR A 23 -28.39 6.40 10.50
C THR A 23 -27.06 6.14 11.22
N PHE A 24 -26.02 6.90 10.87
CA PHE A 24 -24.67 6.75 11.44
C PHE A 24 -24.17 8.08 11.99
N HIS A 25 -23.75 8.09 13.25
CA HIS A 25 -23.37 9.28 14.01
C HIS A 25 -21.91 9.20 14.43
N ARG A 26 -21.13 10.25 14.18
CA ARG A 26 -19.70 10.31 14.55
C ARG A 26 -19.57 10.54 16.05
N PHE A 27 -18.48 10.02 16.63
CA PHE A 27 -18.11 10.35 18.02
C PHE A 27 -17.93 11.87 18.18
N PRO A 28 -18.33 12.46 19.34
CA PRO A 28 -18.03 13.85 19.65
C PRO A 28 -16.53 14.15 19.56
N ASN A 29 -16.14 15.35 19.12
CA ASN A 29 -14.72 15.70 19.06
C ASN A 29 -14.17 15.84 20.49
N MET A 30 -13.21 15.00 20.86
CA MET A 30 -12.53 14.98 22.17
C MET A 30 -11.96 16.34 22.59
N GLN A 31 -11.60 17.21 21.63
CA GLN A 31 -11.09 18.57 21.85
C GLN A 31 -12.19 19.62 22.12
N LYS A 32 -13.46 19.33 21.81
CA LYS A 32 -14.61 20.25 22.01
C LYS A 32 -15.64 19.74 23.03
N ASP A 33 -15.79 18.42 23.13
CA ASP A 33 -16.75 17.75 24.00
C ASP A 33 -16.09 16.49 24.61
N LYS A 34 -15.19 16.75 25.57
CA LYS A 34 -14.37 15.75 26.26
C LYS A 34 -15.21 14.81 27.12
N THR A 35 -16.29 15.33 27.72
CA THR A 35 -17.16 14.60 28.65
C THR A 35 -18.00 13.55 27.91
N ARG A 36 -18.73 13.97 26.87
CA ARG A 36 -19.57 13.06 26.08
C ARG A 36 -18.75 12.08 25.25
N ASN A 37 -17.59 12.50 24.74
CA ASN A 37 -16.65 11.59 24.07
C ASN A 37 -16.21 10.44 25.00
N ARG A 38 -15.80 10.77 26.24
CA ARG A 38 -15.44 9.76 27.27
C ARG A 38 -16.60 8.84 27.61
N GLU A 39 -17.82 9.37 27.73
CA GLU A 39 -19.02 8.57 27.99
C GLU A 39 -19.34 7.59 26.85
N TRP A 40 -19.29 8.04 25.59
CA TRP A 40 -19.49 7.17 24.43
C TRP A 40 -18.46 6.03 24.39
N ILE A 41 -17.17 6.33 24.66
CA ILE A 41 -16.11 5.32 24.76
C ILE A 41 -16.44 4.30 25.87
N ARG A 42 -16.74 4.78 27.08
CA ARG A 42 -17.11 3.94 28.24
C ARG A 42 -18.24 2.97 27.88
N ASN A 43 -19.30 3.48 27.24
CA ASN A 43 -20.48 2.68 26.94
C ASN A 43 -20.25 1.67 25.80
N THR A 44 -19.32 1.95 24.86
CA THR A 44 -18.91 0.94 23.85
C THR A 44 -18.06 -0.21 24.40
N ARG A 45 -17.54 -0.10 25.63
CA ARG A 45 -16.84 -1.18 26.39
C ARG A 45 -15.68 -1.88 25.65
N TRP A 46 -14.98 -1.18 24.76
CA TRP A 46 -13.72 -1.67 24.20
C TRP A 46 -12.56 -1.38 25.17
N ASN A 47 -11.83 -2.41 25.59
CA ASN A 47 -10.57 -2.23 26.31
C ASN A 47 -9.50 -1.66 25.37
N ASN A 48 -8.75 -0.66 25.84
CA ASN A 48 -7.58 -0.06 25.17
C ASN A 48 -7.81 0.45 23.74
N TRP A 49 -9.03 0.89 23.41
CA TRP A 49 -9.39 1.46 22.10
C TRP A 49 -9.70 2.96 22.18
N THR A 50 -9.35 3.71 21.14
CA THR A 50 -9.66 5.14 21.00
C THR A 50 -10.34 5.45 19.65
N PRO A 51 -11.38 6.30 19.62
CA PRO A 51 -12.12 6.59 18.39
C PRO A 51 -11.35 7.56 17.49
N SER A 52 -10.98 7.08 16.30
CA SER A 52 -10.52 7.94 15.20
C SER A 52 -11.61 8.92 14.73
N LYS A 53 -11.23 9.98 14.01
CA LYS A 53 -12.15 10.95 13.36
C LYS A 53 -13.18 10.31 12.39
N ARG A 54 -13.00 9.05 11.99
CA ARG A 54 -13.91 8.29 11.10
C ARG A 54 -14.76 7.23 11.83
N SER A 55 -14.69 7.19 13.16
CA SER A 55 -15.46 6.23 13.97
C SER A 55 -16.92 6.69 14.10
N VAL A 56 -17.86 5.77 13.91
CA VAL A 56 -19.30 6.03 13.96
C VAL A 56 -20.02 4.96 14.77
N LEU A 57 -21.17 5.33 15.35
CA LEU A 57 -22.16 4.40 15.91
C LEU A 57 -23.44 4.50 15.08
N CYS A 58 -24.14 3.39 14.88
CA CYS A 58 -25.45 3.40 14.23
C CYS A 58 -26.58 3.78 15.21
N SER A 59 -27.71 4.22 14.66
CA SER A 59 -28.93 4.62 15.40
C SER A 59 -29.34 3.63 16.50
N ASP A 60 -29.18 2.35 16.24
CA ASP A 60 -29.68 1.22 17.03
C ASP A 60 -29.08 1.15 18.45
N HIS A 61 -28.02 1.92 18.72
CA HIS A 61 -27.36 2.02 20.03
C HIS A 61 -27.89 3.18 20.91
N PHE A 62 -28.82 3.99 20.41
CA PHE A 62 -29.37 5.18 21.08
C PHE A 62 -30.88 5.05 21.30
N SER A 63 -31.40 5.64 22.37
CA SER A 63 -32.85 5.70 22.62
C SER A 63 -33.58 6.51 21.55
N ALA A 64 -34.87 6.25 21.34
CA ALA A 64 -35.69 7.07 20.44
C ALA A 64 -35.71 8.57 20.86
N SER A 65 -35.66 8.84 22.17
CA SER A 65 -35.57 10.19 22.74
C SER A 65 -34.23 10.91 22.52
N SER A 66 -33.15 10.17 22.20
CA SER A 66 -31.83 10.74 21.91
C SER A 66 -31.79 11.56 20.61
N PHE A 67 -32.77 11.37 19.73
CA PHE A 67 -32.81 12.00 18.42
C PHE A 67 -33.57 13.33 18.42
N ASP A 68 -33.09 14.23 17.59
CA ASP A 68 -33.84 15.38 17.10
C ASP A 68 -34.21 15.15 15.64
N ARG A 69 -35.48 15.44 15.32
CA ARG A 69 -36.13 15.24 14.01
C ARG A 69 -36.81 16.53 13.51
N THR A 70 -36.62 17.66 14.18
CA THR A 70 -37.27 18.94 13.87
C THR A 70 -36.75 19.63 12.59
N GLY A 71 -35.64 19.16 12.02
CA GLY A 71 -35.06 19.70 10.79
C GLY A 71 -34.70 18.63 9.75
N GLN A 72 -34.29 19.07 8.56
CA GLN A 72 -34.03 18.24 7.36
C GLN A 72 -33.09 17.03 7.54
N THR A 73 -32.32 16.96 8.61
CA THR A 73 -31.42 15.83 8.92
C THR A 73 -31.61 15.39 10.36
N VAL A 74 -31.85 14.10 10.59
CA VAL A 74 -31.93 13.52 11.94
C VAL A 74 -30.57 13.68 12.64
N ARG A 75 -30.57 14.32 13.81
CA ARG A 75 -29.38 14.59 14.64
C ARG A 75 -29.53 13.95 16.01
N LEU A 76 -28.43 13.86 16.76
CA LEU A 76 -28.47 13.49 18.17
C LEU A 76 -28.47 14.75 19.04
N ARG A 77 -29.32 14.78 20.07
CA ARG A 77 -29.39 15.87 21.07
C ARG A 77 -28.05 16.03 21.80
N SER A 78 -27.79 17.17 22.43
CA SER A 78 -26.55 17.43 23.18
C SER A 78 -26.28 16.39 24.27
N SER A 79 -27.31 16.00 25.03
CA SER A 79 -27.26 15.00 26.10
C SER A 79 -27.29 13.53 25.63
N ALA A 80 -27.33 13.25 24.33
CA ALA A 80 -27.49 11.87 23.86
C ALA A 80 -26.20 11.04 23.95
N ALA A 81 -26.29 9.92 24.67
CA ALA A 81 -25.25 8.90 24.80
C ALA A 81 -25.76 7.53 24.29
N PRO A 82 -24.87 6.66 23.76
CA PRO A 82 -25.26 5.32 23.36
C PRO A 82 -25.43 4.47 24.62
N THR A 83 -26.57 3.81 24.77
CA THR A 83 -26.90 2.97 25.94
C THR A 83 -27.38 1.57 25.56
N ILE A 84 -27.81 1.36 24.31
CA ILE A 84 -28.40 0.09 23.86
C ILE A 84 -27.28 -0.80 23.28
N PHE A 85 -26.82 -1.75 24.08
CA PHE A 85 -25.84 -2.77 23.68
C PHE A 85 -26.33 -4.15 24.11
N THR A 86 -26.51 -5.07 23.16
CA THR A 86 -26.87 -6.47 23.42
C THR A 86 -25.61 -7.29 23.69
N LEU A 87 -25.36 -7.62 24.96
CA LEU A 87 -24.30 -8.54 25.36
C LEU A 87 -24.83 -9.98 25.50
N PRO A 88 -24.00 -11.01 25.27
CA PRO A 88 -24.27 -12.37 25.74
C PRO A 88 -24.45 -12.39 27.27
N SER A 89 -25.31 -13.28 27.78
CA SER A 89 -25.71 -13.37 29.19
C SER A 89 -24.54 -13.43 30.17
N HIS A 90 -23.44 -14.11 29.81
CA HIS A 90 -22.24 -14.25 30.65
C HIS A 90 -21.42 -12.95 30.87
N LEU A 91 -21.84 -11.81 30.30
CA LEU A 91 -21.23 -10.49 30.53
C LEU A 91 -22.17 -9.48 31.23
N CYS A 92 -23.37 -9.91 31.63
CA CYS A 92 -24.26 -9.14 32.49
C CYS A 92 -23.89 -9.38 33.96
N LYS A 93 -23.44 -8.35 34.67
CA LYS A 93 -23.39 -8.38 36.13
C LYS A 93 -24.79 -8.13 36.67
N GLU A 94 -25.31 -9.06 37.47
CA GLU A 94 -26.51 -8.83 38.28
C GLU A 94 -26.27 -7.68 39.26
N GLN A 95 -27.23 -6.76 39.37
CA GLN A 95 -27.29 -5.84 40.51
C GLN A 95 -28.02 -6.57 41.65
N LYS A 96 -27.27 -7.08 42.61
CA LYS A 96 -27.86 -7.59 43.85
C LYS A 96 -28.40 -6.44 44.69
N GLU A 97 -29.71 -6.40 44.88
CA GLU A 97 -30.34 -5.56 45.90
C GLU A 97 -29.78 -5.93 47.28
N ARG A 98 -29.25 -4.95 48.02
CA ARG A 98 -28.85 -5.13 49.42
C ARG A 98 -30.05 -4.84 50.32
N LYS A 99 -30.80 -5.88 50.67
CA LYS A 99 -31.67 -5.83 51.87
C LYS A 99 -30.78 -5.74 53.12
N SER A 100 -31.14 -4.87 54.03
CA SER A 100 -30.50 -4.74 55.35
C SER A 100 -30.88 -5.92 56.25
N SER A 101 -29.95 -6.32 57.12
CA SER A 101 -30.22 -7.19 58.27
C SER A 101 -29.25 -6.84 59.39
N ILE A 102 -29.74 -6.87 60.62
CA ILE A 102 -29.06 -6.34 61.82
C ILE A 102 -28.36 -7.47 62.57
N ARG A 103 -27.11 -7.24 63.02
CA ARG A 103 -26.66 -7.62 64.38
C ARG A 103 -25.36 -6.94 64.79
N SER A 104 -25.41 -6.25 65.94
CA SER A 104 -24.46 -6.25 67.08
C SER A 104 -23.04 -6.83 66.88
N VAL A 105 -21.99 -6.28 67.50
CA VAL A 105 -21.82 -6.19 68.97
C VAL A 105 -20.81 -5.10 69.39
N LEU A 106 -21.04 -4.49 70.57
CA LEU A 106 -20.17 -3.67 71.44
C LEU A 106 -19.83 -2.22 71.05
N VAL A 107 -19.45 -1.49 72.12
CA VAL A 107 -19.23 -0.06 72.32
C VAL A 107 -18.04 0.09 73.27
N GLU A 108 -17.27 1.18 73.16
CA GLU A 108 -16.35 1.81 74.15
C GLU A 108 -15.17 2.48 73.39
N ASP A 109 -14.67 3.66 73.73
CA ASP A 109 -15.22 4.75 74.57
C ASP A 109 -14.49 6.08 74.23
N LEU A 110 -15.03 7.23 74.69
CA LEU A 110 -14.43 8.58 74.75
C LEU A 110 -14.01 9.24 73.41
N GLY A 111 -14.24 10.54 73.16
CA GLY A 111 -14.99 11.53 73.93
C GLY A 111 -14.59 12.97 73.54
N ASN A 112 -15.57 13.79 73.09
CA ASN A 112 -15.45 15.23 72.80
C ASN A 112 -14.45 15.61 71.65
N ASP A 113 -14.48 16.81 71.05
CA ASP A 113 -15.24 18.02 71.40
C ASP A 113 -15.85 18.79 70.20
N LEU A 114 -16.81 19.63 70.59
CA LEU A 114 -17.51 20.78 70.00
C LEU A 114 -16.67 21.70 69.04
N THR A 115 -17.19 22.59 68.18
CA THR A 115 -18.56 22.96 67.69
C THR A 115 -18.50 23.96 66.50
N VAL A 116 -19.63 24.09 65.77
CA VAL A 116 -20.21 25.31 65.15
C VAL A 116 -19.39 26.13 64.10
N ASP A 117 -19.73 25.91 62.83
CA ASP A 117 -20.57 26.77 61.94
C ASP A 117 -20.32 28.28 61.66
N CYS A 118 -20.94 28.73 60.54
CA CYS A 118 -21.33 30.11 60.16
C CYS A 118 -20.28 31.16 59.68
N ASP A 119 -19.94 31.08 58.39
CA ASP A 119 -20.27 32.05 57.29
C ASP A 119 -19.96 33.58 57.40
N VAL A 120 -20.23 34.31 56.30
CA VAL A 120 -20.29 35.77 56.07
C VAL A 120 -19.03 36.48 55.51
N THR A 121 -19.25 37.15 54.38
CA THR A 121 -18.35 38.11 53.66
C THR A 121 -18.95 39.54 53.76
N PRO A 122 -18.40 40.66 53.20
CA PRO A 122 -17.19 40.86 52.37
C PRO A 122 -16.35 42.16 52.65
N SER A 123 -15.28 42.36 51.86
CA SER A 123 -14.81 43.64 51.29
C SER A 123 -14.43 44.85 52.19
N SER A 124 -13.14 45.22 52.20
CA SER A 124 -12.64 46.54 51.70
C SER A 124 -11.09 46.64 51.76
N ALA A 125 -10.50 47.71 51.22
CA ALA A 125 -9.05 48.06 51.19
C ALA A 125 -8.92 49.61 51.23
N PRO A 126 -7.75 50.29 51.10
CA PRO A 126 -6.31 49.92 51.14
C PRO A 126 -5.62 50.74 52.29
N PRO A 127 -4.40 51.37 52.25
CA PRO A 127 -3.24 51.37 51.32
C PRO A 127 -1.81 51.39 51.96
N VAL A 128 -0.79 51.64 51.10
CA VAL A 128 0.62 52.10 51.34
C VAL A 128 1.61 51.17 52.09
N THR A 129 2.94 51.14 51.83
CA THR A 129 3.82 51.97 50.95
C THR A 129 5.04 51.17 50.41
N SER A 130 5.61 51.60 49.27
CA SER A 130 7.04 51.51 48.81
C SER A 130 7.91 50.26 49.12
N SER A 131 8.69 49.66 48.19
CA SER A 131 8.95 49.90 46.75
C SER A 131 9.82 48.70 46.22
N ASP A 132 10.60 48.66 45.12
CA ASP A 132 11.07 49.66 44.14
C ASP A 132 11.54 49.09 42.77
N SER A 133 11.90 50.04 41.91
CA SER A 133 12.65 50.17 40.65
C SER A 133 13.92 49.30 40.42
N SER A 134 14.46 49.16 39.20
CA SER A 134 14.15 49.71 37.85
C SER A 134 14.55 48.68 36.76
N SER A 135 13.86 48.50 35.63
CA SER A 135 13.58 49.39 34.46
C SER A 135 14.82 49.70 33.60
N SER A 136 14.75 49.88 32.27
CA SER A 136 13.64 49.78 31.29
C SER A 136 14.18 49.08 30.00
N SER A 137 13.79 49.23 28.73
CA SER A 137 12.92 50.12 27.91
C SER A 137 12.71 49.42 26.53
N PHE A 138 11.86 49.79 25.57
CA PHE A 138 10.87 50.88 25.37
C PHE A 138 9.76 50.36 24.41
N SER A 139 8.83 51.21 23.94
CA SER A 139 7.77 50.86 22.94
C SER A 139 7.33 52.07 22.10
N THR A 140 6.83 51.87 20.87
CA THR A 140 6.17 52.92 20.07
C THR A 140 4.86 52.43 19.41
N LEU A 141 4.01 53.38 19.02
CA LEU A 141 2.56 53.24 18.78
C LEU A 141 2.15 53.64 17.35
N SER A 142 0.83 53.52 17.11
CA SER A 142 -0.03 54.13 16.06
C SER A 142 0.02 53.55 14.63
N ASP A 143 -1.06 53.62 13.82
CA ASP A 143 -2.31 54.40 14.00
C ASP A 143 -3.61 53.71 13.48
N SER A 144 -4.72 54.41 13.72
CA SER A 144 -6.14 54.31 13.38
C SER A 144 -6.45 54.34 11.86
N SER A 145 -7.66 54.13 11.30
CA SER A 145 -8.95 53.52 11.71
C SER A 145 -9.89 53.42 10.47
N ILE A 146 -11.03 52.70 10.56
CA ILE A 146 -12.43 53.19 10.31
C ILE A 146 -13.45 52.03 10.18
N SER A 147 -14.63 52.26 10.77
CA SER A 147 -15.96 51.57 10.70
C SER A 147 -16.33 50.84 9.40
N THR A 148 -17.04 49.68 9.38
CA THR A 148 -18.43 49.34 9.83
C THR A 148 -19.54 50.15 9.11
N THR A 149 -20.66 49.60 8.63
CA THR A 149 -21.67 48.77 9.35
C THR A 149 -22.50 47.81 8.43
N SER A 150 -23.52 47.17 9.02
CA SER A 150 -24.53 46.23 8.49
C SER A 150 -25.40 46.77 7.31
N VAL A 151 -26.20 45.98 6.58
CA VAL A 151 -27.50 45.37 6.96
C VAL A 151 -27.92 44.25 5.98
N ALA A 152 -28.78 43.31 6.42
CA ALA A 152 -29.53 42.37 5.57
C ALA A 152 -31.04 42.63 5.71
N PRO A 153 -31.86 42.27 4.70
CA PRO A 153 -32.73 41.10 4.93
C PRO A 153 -33.02 40.21 3.70
N ASP A 154 -33.43 38.98 3.99
CA ASP A 154 -34.24 38.07 3.16
C ASP A 154 -35.68 38.15 3.74
N PRO A 155 -36.80 37.98 2.99
CA PRO A 155 -37.37 36.62 2.93
C PRO A 155 -38.31 36.27 1.75
N SER A 156 -38.47 34.96 1.48
CA SER A 156 -39.73 34.16 1.28
C SER A 156 -40.93 34.67 0.42
N SER A 157 -41.82 33.87 -0.18
CA SER A 157 -41.91 32.44 -0.60
C SER A 157 -43.34 32.17 -1.15
N ALA A 158 -43.59 30.95 -1.68
CA ALA A 158 -44.93 30.32 -1.83
C ALA A 158 -45.86 30.89 -2.94
N THR A 159 -46.91 30.23 -3.48
CA THR A 159 -47.32 28.78 -3.53
C THR A 159 -48.39 28.55 -4.62
N ASN A 160 -48.47 27.33 -5.17
CA ASN A 160 -49.70 26.63 -5.65
C ASN A 160 -50.44 27.21 -6.91
N SER A 161 -51.27 26.47 -7.67
CA SER A 161 -51.67 25.04 -7.67
C SER A 161 -52.31 24.61 -9.02
N LEU A 162 -52.67 23.32 -9.13
CA LEU A 162 -53.82 22.71 -9.87
C LEU A 162 -53.52 21.63 -10.94
N LEU A 163 -54.45 20.67 -10.99
CA LEU A 163 -54.62 19.59 -11.99
C LEU A 163 -55.77 19.98 -12.95
N PRO A 164 -56.09 19.14 -13.97
CA PRO A 164 -57.20 18.20 -13.75
C PRO A 164 -56.90 16.76 -14.24
N ASP A 165 -57.94 15.91 -14.24
CA ASP A 165 -57.90 14.45 -14.29
C ASP A 165 -58.78 13.88 -15.44
N HIS A 166 -58.75 12.56 -15.61
CA HIS A 166 -59.79 11.66 -16.15
C HIS A 166 -59.78 11.15 -17.60
N SER A 167 -60.18 9.87 -17.66
CA SER A 167 -60.80 9.10 -18.74
C SER A 167 -59.92 8.26 -19.70
N SER A 168 -60.47 7.10 -20.07
CA SER A 168 -59.96 6.06 -21.01
C SER A 168 -61.00 5.94 -22.18
N PRO A 169 -61.08 4.92 -23.09
CA PRO A 169 -60.72 3.49 -22.95
C PRO A 169 -60.26 2.73 -24.24
N THR A 170 -60.31 1.38 -24.19
CA THR A 170 -60.64 0.41 -25.27
C THR A 170 -59.65 0.03 -26.42
N THR A 171 -59.03 -1.14 -26.23
CA THR A 171 -59.08 -2.38 -27.09
C THR A 171 -58.74 -2.43 -28.59
N SER A 172 -58.01 -3.52 -28.93
CA SER A 172 -58.22 -4.50 -30.04
C SER A 172 -57.10 -4.62 -31.12
N LYS A 173 -57.16 -5.72 -31.90
CA LYS A 173 -56.15 -6.21 -32.88
C LYS A 173 -56.71 -6.24 -34.32
N PRO A 174 -55.84 -6.15 -35.33
CA PRO A 174 -55.75 -7.15 -36.42
C PRO A 174 -54.47 -8.00 -36.24
N LYS A 175 -54.35 -9.30 -36.58
CA LYS A 175 -54.77 -10.14 -37.73
C LYS A 175 -53.83 -10.06 -38.95
N ASP A 176 -52.93 -11.05 -39.06
CA ASP A 176 -52.49 -11.62 -40.34
C ASP A 176 -53.63 -12.44 -40.98
N PRO A 177 -53.56 -12.79 -42.28
CA PRO A 177 -53.10 -14.15 -42.60
C PRO A 177 -52.23 -14.32 -43.87
N SER A 178 -51.78 -15.57 -44.02
CA SER A 178 -51.06 -16.30 -45.08
C SER A 178 -51.70 -16.28 -46.50
N THR A 179 -51.26 -16.98 -47.57
CA THR A 179 -50.51 -18.27 -47.72
C THR A 179 -50.00 -18.49 -49.18
N VAL A 180 -49.01 -19.39 -49.42
CA VAL A 180 -48.68 -20.11 -50.72
C VAL A 180 -48.22 -19.26 -51.93
N GLY A 181 -47.37 -19.69 -52.89
CA GLY A 181 -46.42 -20.83 -52.96
C GLY A 181 -46.18 -21.44 -54.38
N THR A 182 -44.92 -21.52 -54.86
CA THR A 182 -44.40 -22.28 -56.06
C THR A 182 -44.96 -21.90 -57.46
N PRO A 183 -44.48 -22.42 -58.64
CA PRO A 183 -43.45 -23.44 -58.97
C PRO A 183 -42.31 -22.92 -59.94
N PRO A 184 -41.77 -23.62 -60.98
CA PRO A 184 -40.59 -24.51 -60.87
C PRO A 184 -39.44 -24.33 -61.92
N ASP A 185 -38.42 -25.19 -61.76
CA ASP A 185 -37.37 -25.76 -62.67
C ASP A 185 -37.55 -25.65 -64.21
N SER A 186 -36.55 -25.75 -65.11
CA SER A 186 -35.14 -26.27 -65.11
C SER A 186 -34.33 -25.57 -66.25
N THR A 187 -33.02 -25.73 -66.56
CA THR A 187 -32.14 -26.91 -66.73
C THR A 187 -30.62 -26.60 -66.70
N THR A 188 -29.80 -27.54 -66.19
CA THR A 188 -28.49 -28.09 -66.69
C THR A 188 -27.44 -27.11 -67.29
N SER A 189 -26.15 -27.10 -66.88
CA SER A 189 -25.21 -28.24 -66.87
C SER A 189 -23.92 -28.06 -66.00
N LEU A 190 -23.34 -29.21 -65.58
CA LEU A 190 -21.97 -29.54 -65.08
C LEU A 190 -21.00 -28.38 -64.68
N SER A 191 -20.29 -28.42 -63.53
CA SER A 191 -19.33 -29.48 -63.15
C SER A 191 -18.97 -29.53 -61.63
N THR A 192 -18.36 -30.63 -61.17
CA THR A 192 -17.90 -30.89 -59.78
C THR A 192 -16.38 -31.21 -59.72
N PRO A 193 -15.70 -31.30 -58.54
CA PRO A 193 -16.16 -31.14 -57.14
C PRO A 193 -15.41 -30.06 -56.32
N ILE A 194 -15.75 -29.94 -55.03
CA ILE A 194 -15.33 -28.85 -54.11
C ILE A 194 -14.13 -29.24 -53.24
N PHE A 195 -13.12 -28.35 -53.12
CA PHE A 195 -12.26 -28.26 -51.91
C PHE A 195 -11.57 -26.87 -51.76
N SER A 196 -12.34 -25.81 -51.45
CA SER A 196 -11.82 -24.44 -51.41
C SER A 196 -11.00 -24.10 -50.14
N ARG A 197 -9.70 -23.84 -50.28
CA ARG A 197 -8.90 -23.14 -49.25
C ARG A 197 -9.37 -21.69 -49.10
N LYS A 198 -9.46 -21.18 -47.87
CA LYS A 198 -9.86 -19.80 -47.59
C LYS A 198 -8.72 -18.82 -47.88
N HIS A 199 -8.89 -17.96 -48.88
CA HIS A 199 -8.18 -16.67 -48.97
C HIS A 199 -9.19 -15.52 -49.03
N LYS A 200 -8.75 -14.34 -48.59
CA LYS A 200 -9.59 -13.14 -48.43
C LYS A 200 -9.66 -12.34 -49.73
N HIS A 201 -10.77 -11.68 -50.00
CA HIS A 201 -10.77 -10.38 -50.69
C HIS A 201 -11.81 -9.43 -50.08
N PHE A 202 -11.79 -8.17 -50.53
CA PHE A 202 -12.45 -7.02 -49.91
C PHE A 202 -13.98 -6.99 -50.07
N HIS A 203 -14.64 -6.20 -49.22
CA HIS A 203 -15.78 -5.39 -49.64
C HIS A 203 -15.49 -3.92 -49.30
N VAL A 204 -15.93 -2.99 -50.14
CA VAL A 204 -15.69 -1.55 -50.00
C VAL A 204 -17.00 -0.81 -49.65
N SER A 205 -16.84 0.33 -48.96
CA SER A 205 -17.79 1.42 -48.64
C SER A 205 -19.27 1.09 -48.35
N THR A 206 -19.72 1.56 -47.18
CA THR A 206 -20.61 2.74 -47.16
C THR A 206 -20.10 3.71 -46.11
N ASP A 207 -19.72 4.91 -46.53
CA ASP A 207 -19.27 5.99 -45.65
C ASP A 207 -20.42 6.68 -44.88
N HIS A 208 -20.04 7.46 -43.88
CA HIS A 208 -20.83 8.46 -43.14
C HIS A 208 -22.37 8.34 -43.13
N THR A 209 -22.93 7.78 -42.05
CA THR A 209 -24.36 7.97 -41.72
C THR A 209 -24.53 8.57 -40.32
N TYR A 210 -24.56 9.90 -40.22
CA TYR A 210 -24.77 10.64 -38.96
C TYR A 210 -26.23 10.61 -38.44
N ALA A 211 -27.08 9.73 -38.97
CA ALA A 211 -28.47 9.58 -38.54
C ALA A 211 -28.58 8.77 -37.23
N MET A 212 -28.64 9.48 -36.10
CA MET A 212 -28.87 8.90 -34.76
C MET A 212 -30.34 8.42 -34.60
N LYS A 213 -30.72 7.34 -35.31
CA LYS A 213 -32.10 6.78 -35.41
C LYS A 213 -32.81 6.39 -34.09
N GLN A 214 -32.20 6.55 -32.92
CA GLN A 214 -32.76 6.16 -31.62
C GLN A 214 -32.37 7.16 -30.54
N SER A 215 -33.32 7.51 -29.68
CA SER A 215 -33.13 8.47 -28.60
C SER A 215 -32.14 7.96 -27.52
N PRO A 216 -31.52 8.88 -26.75
CA PRO A 216 -30.72 8.50 -25.58
C PRO A 216 -31.49 7.69 -24.53
N LYS A 217 -32.83 7.82 -24.48
CA LYS A 217 -33.70 7.04 -23.58
C LYS A 217 -33.81 5.58 -24.02
N GLU A 218 -34.05 5.32 -25.31
CA GLU A 218 -34.14 3.96 -25.85
C GLU A 218 -32.81 3.20 -25.76
N ARG A 219 -31.68 3.86 -26.07
CA ARG A 219 -30.35 3.24 -25.92
C ARG A 219 -30.09 2.81 -24.48
N LYS A 220 -30.52 3.63 -23.50
CA LYS A 220 -30.40 3.31 -22.07
C LYS A 220 -31.36 2.21 -21.63
N LEU A 221 -32.57 2.14 -22.22
CA LEU A 221 -33.53 1.06 -22.00
C LEU A 221 -33.01 -0.29 -22.53
N ASN A 222 -32.49 -0.31 -23.76
CA ASN A 222 -31.94 -1.51 -24.39
C ASN A 222 -30.72 -2.03 -23.61
N PHE A 223 -29.78 -1.15 -23.25
CA PHE A 223 -28.63 -1.50 -22.41
C PHE A 223 -29.05 -2.10 -21.06
N LEU A 224 -30.08 -1.54 -20.40
CA LEU A 224 -30.62 -2.08 -19.15
C LEU A 224 -31.32 -3.43 -19.36
N HIS A 225 -32.00 -3.63 -20.49
CA HIS A 225 -32.63 -4.91 -20.85
C HIS A 225 -31.58 -6.01 -21.05
N ASP A 226 -30.55 -5.76 -21.87
CA ASP A 226 -29.45 -6.70 -22.11
C ASP A 226 -28.73 -7.06 -20.82
N HIS A 227 -28.43 -6.05 -19.98
CA HIS A 227 -27.78 -6.27 -18.70
C HIS A 227 -28.66 -7.08 -17.74
N LEU A 228 -29.99 -6.94 -17.80
CA LEU A 228 -30.95 -7.74 -17.03
C LEU A 228 -31.06 -9.19 -17.56
N VAL A 229 -31.00 -9.40 -18.88
CA VAL A 229 -30.93 -10.74 -19.49
C VAL A 229 -29.63 -11.45 -19.09
N VAL A 230 -28.49 -10.76 -19.12
CA VAL A 230 -27.19 -11.30 -18.66
C VAL A 230 -27.23 -11.64 -17.16
N CYS A 231 -27.82 -10.78 -16.32
CA CYS A 231 -28.00 -11.06 -14.89
C CYS A 231 -28.93 -12.27 -14.64
N LYS A 232 -30.03 -12.41 -15.38
CA LYS A 232 -30.91 -13.60 -15.31
C LYS A 232 -30.17 -14.88 -15.72
N LYS A 233 -29.40 -14.87 -16.81
CA LYS A 233 -28.55 -16.00 -17.25
C LYS A 233 -27.50 -16.38 -16.17
N LYS A 234 -26.80 -15.40 -15.59
CA LYS A 234 -25.84 -15.62 -14.50
C LYS A 234 -26.50 -16.24 -13.26
N SER A 235 -27.66 -15.73 -12.84
CA SER A 235 -28.43 -16.28 -11.71
C SER A 235 -28.86 -17.74 -11.93
N LYS A 236 -29.39 -18.07 -13.12
CA LYS A 236 -29.78 -19.45 -13.47
C LYS A 236 -28.58 -20.41 -13.39
N THR A 237 -27.42 -20.00 -13.92
CA THR A 237 -26.17 -20.79 -13.88
C THR A 237 -25.65 -20.97 -12.46
N GLN A 238 -25.68 -19.92 -11.63
CA GLN A 238 -25.28 -19.98 -10.23
C GLN A 238 -26.15 -20.95 -9.43
N ASN A 239 -27.47 -20.89 -9.60
CA ASN A 239 -28.42 -21.78 -8.92
C ASN A 239 -28.27 -23.25 -9.38
N GLN A 240 -27.97 -23.49 -10.66
CA GLN A 240 -27.63 -24.84 -11.15
C GLN A 240 -26.31 -25.35 -10.52
N ARG A 241 -25.29 -24.51 -10.38
CA ARG A 241 -24.03 -24.87 -9.72
C ARG A 241 -24.26 -25.20 -8.24
N VAL A 242 -25.10 -24.42 -7.53
CA VAL A 242 -25.49 -24.72 -6.14
C VAL A 242 -26.24 -26.05 -6.03
N LYS A 243 -27.21 -26.34 -6.91
CA LYS A 243 -27.90 -27.65 -6.92
C LYS A 243 -26.93 -28.81 -7.17
N ARG A 244 -26.00 -28.68 -8.12
CA ARG A 244 -24.97 -29.70 -8.40
C ARG A 244 -24.03 -29.92 -7.21
N MET A 245 -23.64 -28.85 -6.49
CA MET A 245 -22.80 -28.98 -5.30
C MET A 245 -23.57 -29.61 -4.13
N LYS A 246 -24.85 -29.25 -3.91
CA LYS A 246 -25.70 -29.92 -2.90
C LYS A 246 -25.79 -31.42 -3.16
N LYS A 247 -26.18 -31.84 -4.37
CA LYS A 247 -26.22 -33.25 -4.72
C LYS A 247 -24.86 -33.93 -4.52
N LYS A 248 -23.73 -33.33 -4.95
CA LYS A 248 -22.42 -33.93 -4.74
C LYS A 248 -22.04 -34.06 -3.24
N VAL A 249 -22.53 -33.18 -2.38
CA VAL A 249 -22.37 -33.31 -0.92
C VAL A 249 -23.26 -34.43 -0.38
N GLU A 250 -24.51 -34.54 -0.83
CA GLU A 250 -25.44 -35.63 -0.48
C GLU A 250 -24.88 -37.00 -0.91
N ASP A 251 -24.41 -37.12 -2.17
CA ASP A 251 -23.74 -38.30 -2.72
C ASP A 251 -22.48 -38.67 -1.90
N LEU A 252 -21.64 -37.70 -1.55
CA LEU A 252 -20.44 -37.92 -0.72
C LEU A 252 -20.79 -38.34 0.71
N HIS A 253 -21.86 -37.78 1.30
CA HIS A 253 -22.30 -38.15 2.64
C HIS A 253 -22.81 -39.59 2.67
N ALA A 254 -23.55 -40.01 1.64
CA ALA A 254 -23.97 -41.40 1.47
C ALA A 254 -22.77 -42.35 1.31
N VAL A 255 -21.74 -41.98 0.53
CA VAL A 255 -20.51 -42.76 0.40
C VAL A 255 -19.77 -42.88 1.75
N VAL A 256 -19.61 -41.77 2.49
CA VAL A 256 -18.97 -41.80 3.83
C VAL A 256 -19.75 -42.68 4.80
N THR A 257 -21.09 -42.58 4.85
CA THR A 257 -21.93 -43.45 5.69
C THR A 257 -21.82 -44.92 5.28
N THR A 258 -21.76 -45.22 3.97
CA THR A 258 -21.58 -46.60 3.47
C THR A 258 -20.21 -47.17 3.83
N LEU A 259 -19.15 -46.35 3.83
CA LEU A 259 -17.81 -46.77 4.23
C LEU A 259 -17.70 -46.98 5.74
N GLN A 260 -18.37 -46.14 6.54
CA GLN A 260 -18.49 -46.31 7.99
C GLN A 260 -19.26 -47.59 8.35
N GLN A 261 -20.38 -47.88 7.68
CA GLN A 261 -21.18 -49.09 7.90
C GLN A 261 -20.47 -50.40 7.50
N LYS A 262 -19.42 -50.33 6.68
CA LYS A 262 -18.61 -51.49 6.25
C LYS A 262 -17.29 -51.64 7.02
N ASP A 263 -17.06 -50.82 8.05
CA ASP A 263 -15.84 -50.75 8.87
C ASP A 263 -14.51 -50.62 8.06
N LEU A 264 -14.61 -50.10 6.83
CA LEU A 264 -13.45 -49.97 5.91
C LEU A 264 -12.55 -48.75 6.23
N VAL A 265 -12.89 -47.97 7.26
CA VAL A 265 -12.30 -46.66 7.55
C VAL A 265 -11.28 -46.70 8.70
N SER A 266 -11.33 -47.73 9.55
CA SER A 266 -10.67 -47.77 10.86
C SER A 266 -9.15 -48.03 10.85
N GLY A 267 -8.51 -48.29 9.70
CA GLY A 267 -7.05 -48.44 9.62
C GLY A 267 -6.39 -48.22 8.25
N SER A 268 -6.97 -48.77 7.16
CA SER A 268 -6.26 -48.83 5.86
C SER A 268 -5.95 -47.45 5.25
N CYS A 269 -6.82 -46.44 5.43
CA CYS A 269 -6.64 -45.12 4.85
C CYS A 269 -5.38 -44.38 5.36
N ALA A 270 -4.97 -44.59 6.62
CA ALA A 270 -3.76 -43.96 7.16
C ALA A 270 -2.49 -44.49 6.48
N SER A 271 -2.42 -45.81 6.26
CA SER A 271 -1.30 -46.45 5.55
C SER A 271 -1.21 -46.05 4.06
N LEU A 272 -2.34 -45.75 3.43
CA LEU A 272 -2.39 -45.27 2.05
C LEU A 272 -1.99 -43.79 1.94
N LEU A 273 -2.48 -42.92 2.85
CA LEU A 273 -2.06 -41.51 2.92
C LEU A 273 -0.56 -41.38 3.16
N ASN A 274 0.02 -42.20 4.04
CA ASN A 274 1.47 -42.23 4.30
C ASN A 274 2.34 -42.60 3.08
N LYS A 275 1.75 -43.10 1.98
CA LYS A 275 2.43 -43.38 0.71
C LYS A 275 2.16 -42.36 -0.41
N ILE A 276 1.23 -41.42 -0.21
CA ILE A 276 0.71 -40.50 -1.24
C ILE A 276 1.07 -39.03 -0.95
N VAL A 277 1.45 -38.71 0.28
CA VAL A 277 1.49 -37.34 0.81
C VAL A 277 2.92 -36.90 1.16
N ASP A 278 3.32 -35.73 0.65
CA ASP A 278 4.63 -35.09 0.90
C ASP A 278 4.88 -34.82 2.40
N ASP A 279 6.15 -34.64 2.79
CA ASP A 279 6.59 -34.64 4.19
C ASP A 279 5.85 -33.66 5.11
N VAL A 280 5.56 -32.44 4.65
CA VAL A 280 4.83 -31.44 5.44
C VAL A 280 3.37 -31.83 5.69
N PRO A 281 2.52 -32.07 4.67
CA PRO A 281 1.16 -32.55 4.91
C PRO A 281 1.12 -33.94 5.58
N LYS A 282 2.14 -34.79 5.40
CA LYS A 282 2.29 -36.06 6.14
C LYS A 282 2.53 -35.82 7.64
N ALA A 283 3.46 -34.94 8.01
CA ALA A 283 3.70 -34.57 9.41
C ALA A 283 2.50 -33.87 10.07
N VAL A 284 1.69 -33.14 9.30
CA VAL A 284 0.40 -32.58 9.76
C VAL A 284 -0.64 -33.67 9.98
N VAL A 285 -0.86 -34.56 9.01
CA VAL A 285 -1.81 -35.68 9.12
C VAL A 285 -1.42 -36.64 10.24
N GLN A 286 -0.13 -36.95 10.39
CA GLN A 286 0.39 -37.74 11.51
C GLN A 286 0.02 -37.09 12.85
N ARG A 287 0.26 -35.79 13.05
CA ARG A 287 -0.17 -35.10 14.28
C ARG A 287 -1.69 -35.10 14.48
N MET A 288 -2.48 -35.01 13.41
CA MET A 288 -3.95 -35.10 13.50
C MET A 288 -4.43 -36.48 13.95
N LEU A 289 -3.73 -37.56 13.56
CA LEU A 289 -4.00 -38.93 14.01
C LEU A 289 -3.46 -39.19 15.43
N GLU A 290 -2.31 -38.61 15.78
CA GLU A 290 -1.69 -38.67 17.12
C GLU A 290 -2.44 -37.86 18.19
N THR A 291 -3.58 -37.21 17.88
CA THR A 291 -4.35 -36.38 18.83
C THR A 291 -5.15 -37.23 19.86
N MET A 292 -4.73 -38.47 20.10
CA MET A 292 -5.10 -39.26 21.28
C MET A 292 -4.43 -38.68 22.55
N PRO A 293 -5.05 -38.79 23.75
CA PRO A 293 -4.69 -37.95 24.90
C PRO A 293 -3.46 -38.44 25.69
N LYS A 294 -2.29 -38.61 25.02
CA LYS A 294 -0.99 -38.93 25.68
C LYS A 294 0.25 -38.75 24.78
N GLN A 295 0.64 -37.50 24.47
CA GLN A 295 2.06 -37.10 24.37
C GLN A 295 2.25 -35.57 24.32
N ARG A 296 2.44 -34.94 25.49
CA ARG A 296 2.97 -33.56 25.57
C ARG A 296 4.48 -33.61 25.39
N GLY A 297 4.98 -33.65 24.15
CA GLY A 297 6.43 -33.66 23.93
C GLY A 297 6.94 -33.87 22.50
N THR A 298 6.11 -34.25 21.52
CA THR A 298 6.63 -34.51 20.16
C THR A 298 7.31 -33.27 19.58
N GLN A 299 8.57 -33.43 19.17
CA GLN A 299 9.34 -32.38 18.50
C GLN A 299 8.69 -32.02 17.15
N TYR A 300 8.87 -30.78 16.70
CA TYR A 300 8.49 -30.39 15.34
C TYR A 300 9.69 -30.66 14.42
N SER A 301 9.46 -31.38 13.32
CA SER A 301 10.49 -31.63 12.30
C SER A 301 10.91 -30.32 11.62
N GLU A 302 12.09 -30.29 11.00
CA GLU A 302 12.64 -29.04 10.44
C GLU A 302 11.83 -28.55 9.23
N GLU A 303 11.24 -29.45 8.45
CA GLU A 303 10.34 -29.14 7.33
C GLU A 303 9.05 -28.49 7.83
N LEU A 304 8.46 -29.04 8.91
CA LEU A 304 7.25 -28.50 9.52
C LEU A 304 7.52 -27.17 10.24
N LYS A 305 8.71 -27.01 10.85
CA LYS A 305 9.19 -25.72 11.38
C LYS A 305 9.33 -24.68 10.26
N ALA A 306 10.04 -25.02 9.20
CA ALA A 306 10.28 -24.14 8.06
C ALA A 306 8.98 -23.71 7.38
N PHE A 307 8.06 -24.66 7.12
CA PHE A 307 6.72 -24.39 6.61
C PHE A 307 5.94 -23.45 7.54
N ALA A 308 5.92 -23.73 8.85
CA ALA A 308 5.17 -22.93 9.81
C ALA A 308 5.72 -21.49 9.94
N MET A 309 7.04 -21.32 10.00
CA MET A 309 7.69 -20.00 10.02
C MET A 309 7.47 -19.24 8.70
N THR A 310 7.61 -19.90 7.55
CA THR A 310 7.38 -19.28 6.23
C THR A 310 5.93 -18.84 6.04
N LEU A 311 4.97 -19.67 6.44
CA LEU A 311 3.53 -19.34 6.36
C LEU A 311 3.14 -18.21 7.31
N GLN A 312 3.69 -18.18 8.53
CA GLN A 312 3.52 -17.07 9.48
C GLN A 312 4.11 -15.77 8.91
N PHE A 313 5.35 -15.82 8.39
CA PHE A 313 6.04 -14.69 7.76
C PHE A 313 5.21 -14.08 6.61
N TYR A 314 4.71 -14.91 5.68
CA TYR A 314 3.83 -14.42 4.60
C TYR A 314 2.50 -13.88 5.11
N SER A 315 1.86 -14.54 6.09
CA SER A 315 0.71 -13.97 6.78
C SER A 315 0.34 -14.70 8.07
N ASN A 316 0.48 -14.02 9.21
CA ASN A 316 -0.10 -14.42 10.50
C ASN A 316 -1.60 -14.82 10.41
N LYS A 317 -2.37 -14.22 9.47
CA LYS A 317 -3.80 -14.56 9.27
C LYS A 317 -4.00 -15.84 8.46
N ALA A 318 -3.16 -16.09 7.46
CA ALA A 318 -3.18 -17.36 6.73
C ALA A 318 -2.72 -18.50 7.66
N TYR A 319 -1.65 -18.28 8.43
CA TYR A 319 -1.17 -19.21 9.43
C TYR A 319 -2.25 -19.57 10.46
N GLU A 320 -2.88 -18.58 11.10
CA GLU A 320 -3.95 -18.83 12.07
C GLU A 320 -5.19 -19.50 11.45
N TYR A 321 -5.47 -19.29 10.16
CA TYR A 321 -6.53 -20.00 9.45
C TYR A 321 -6.15 -21.46 9.18
N VAL A 322 -5.00 -21.71 8.56
CA VAL A 322 -4.48 -23.05 8.25
C VAL A 322 -4.33 -23.88 9.53
N ARG A 323 -3.78 -23.29 10.59
CA ARG A 323 -3.67 -23.90 11.92
C ARG A 323 -5.03 -24.32 12.50
N LYS A 324 -6.10 -23.57 12.23
CA LYS A 324 -7.47 -23.93 12.67
C LYS A 324 -8.12 -24.99 11.77
N MET A 325 -7.81 -25.00 10.47
CA MET A 325 -8.31 -26.05 9.56
C MET A 325 -7.68 -27.42 9.86
N PHE A 326 -6.39 -27.45 10.17
CA PHE A 326 -5.66 -28.68 10.55
C PHE A 326 -5.62 -28.87 12.07
N SER A 327 -6.78 -28.83 12.74
CA SER A 327 -6.99 -29.22 14.16
C SER A 327 -5.95 -28.71 15.18
N PHE A 328 -5.36 -27.53 14.96
CA PHE A 328 -4.27 -26.95 15.76
C PHE A 328 -2.93 -27.72 15.75
N SER A 329 -2.73 -28.65 14.81
CA SER A 329 -1.50 -29.45 14.63
C SER A 329 -0.26 -28.62 14.21
N LEU A 330 -0.46 -27.39 13.72
CA LEU A 330 0.65 -26.44 13.51
C LEU A 330 1.07 -25.74 14.82
N PRO A 331 2.35 -25.37 14.97
CA PRO A 331 2.90 -24.72 16.17
C PRO A 331 2.07 -23.56 16.72
N HIS A 332 2.06 -23.36 18.04
CA HIS A 332 1.47 -22.15 18.60
C HIS A 332 2.32 -20.91 18.24
N PRO A 333 1.75 -19.72 17.98
CA PRO A 333 2.54 -18.50 17.72
C PRO A 333 3.45 -18.03 18.87
N ARG A 334 3.40 -18.66 20.05
CA ARG A 334 4.45 -18.53 21.09
C ARG A 334 5.68 -19.40 20.78
N THR A 335 5.46 -20.62 20.29
CA THR A 335 6.51 -21.55 19.83
C THR A 335 7.28 -20.96 18.66
N LEU A 336 6.60 -20.37 17.66
CA LEU A 336 7.26 -19.68 16.55
C LEU A 336 8.16 -18.54 17.04
N ARG A 337 7.68 -17.70 17.97
CA ARG A 337 8.49 -16.63 18.57
C ARG A 337 9.73 -17.17 19.30
N SER A 338 9.61 -18.31 19.97
CA SER A 338 10.73 -19.02 20.62
C SER A 338 11.70 -19.70 19.64
N TRP A 339 11.40 -19.72 18.33
CA TRP A 339 12.32 -20.13 17.28
C TRP A 339 12.99 -18.91 16.64
N TYR A 340 12.22 -17.86 16.35
CA TYR A 340 12.78 -16.57 15.90
C TYR A 340 13.76 -15.97 16.91
N SER A 341 13.48 -16.07 18.22
CA SER A 341 14.38 -15.58 19.28
C SER A 341 15.65 -16.42 19.50
N LYS A 342 15.97 -17.35 18.59
CA LYS A 342 17.25 -18.06 18.52
C LYS A 342 18.08 -17.65 17.29
N VAL A 343 17.50 -16.84 16.40
CA VAL A 343 18.20 -16.27 15.26
C VAL A 343 18.78 -14.94 15.74
N ASP A 344 20.11 -14.82 15.65
CA ASP A 344 20.78 -13.54 15.85
C ASP A 344 20.29 -12.54 14.80
N GLY A 345 20.00 -11.32 15.26
CA GLY A 345 19.44 -10.23 14.48
C GLY A 345 19.89 -8.88 14.99
N GLU A 346 21.01 -8.82 15.73
CA GLU A 346 21.64 -7.57 16.14
C GLU A 346 22.30 -6.83 14.97
N PRO A 347 22.62 -5.52 15.11
CA PRO A 347 23.39 -4.78 14.11
C PRO A 347 24.77 -5.41 13.89
N GLY A 348 25.21 -5.46 12.64
CA GLY A 348 26.47 -6.07 12.22
C GLY A 348 26.35 -6.94 10.97
N PHE A 349 27.35 -7.79 10.76
CA PHE A 349 27.42 -8.73 9.65
C PHE A 349 26.83 -10.09 10.03
N THR A 350 25.82 -10.54 9.28
CA THR A 350 25.10 -11.78 9.53
C THR A 350 25.94 -13.00 9.12
N GLN A 351 26.61 -13.65 10.07
CA GLN A 351 27.56 -14.75 9.78
C GLN A 351 26.95 -15.93 9.01
N SER A 352 25.64 -16.20 9.16
CA SER A 352 24.94 -17.22 8.37
C SER A 352 24.81 -16.87 6.89
N ALA A 353 24.78 -15.57 6.52
CA ALA A 353 24.80 -15.13 5.13
C ALA A 353 26.14 -15.45 4.46
N PHE A 354 27.27 -15.12 5.10
CA PHE A 354 28.61 -15.46 4.61
C PHE A 354 28.84 -16.97 4.56
N THR A 355 28.35 -17.72 5.56
CA THR A 355 28.38 -19.20 5.55
C THR A 355 27.58 -19.80 4.39
N THR A 356 26.46 -19.17 4.01
CA THR A 356 25.65 -19.58 2.85
C THR A 356 26.34 -19.24 1.53
N LEU A 357 26.96 -18.05 1.43
CA LEU A 357 27.74 -17.65 0.25
C LEU A 357 28.97 -18.53 0.04
N LYS A 358 29.65 -18.99 1.10
CA LYS A 358 30.77 -19.91 1.00
C LYS A 358 30.37 -21.25 0.37
N LYS A 359 29.24 -21.84 0.78
CA LYS A 359 28.73 -23.06 0.15
C LYS A 359 28.37 -22.83 -1.31
N LEU A 360 27.75 -21.68 -1.62
CA LEU A 360 27.41 -21.31 -2.99
C LEU A 360 28.65 -21.07 -3.87
N THR A 361 29.76 -20.57 -3.33
CA THR A 361 31.00 -20.42 -4.08
C THR A 361 31.71 -21.75 -4.28
N GLU A 362 31.74 -22.63 -3.28
CA GLU A 362 32.22 -24.01 -3.38
C GLU A 362 31.43 -24.79 -4.46
N ASP A 363 30.08 -24.79 -4.40
CA ASP A 363 29.20 -25.42 -5.39
C ASP A 363 29.43 -24.87 -6.82
N ASN A 364 29.61 -23.56 -6.96
CA ASN A 364 29.88 -22.94 -8.26
C ASN A 364 31.29 -23.26 -8.77
N GLN A 365 32.30 -23.31 -7.90
CA GLN A 365 33.68 -23.69 -8.25
C GLN A 365 33.74 -25.14 -8.76
N HIS A 366 33.06 -26.08 -8.11
CA HIS A 366 32.92 -27.46 -8.61
C HIS A 366 32.25 -27.54 -10.00
N ASN A 367 31.46 -26.53 -10.36
CA ASN A 367 30.81 -26.38 -11.67
C ASN A 367 31.59 -25.47 -12.65
N ASN A 368 32.85 -25.13 -12.36
CA ASN A 368 33.69 -24.19 -13.13
C ASN A 368 33.05 -22.81 -13.36
N LYS A 369 32.34 -22.29 -12.36
CA LYS A 369 31.66 -20.98 -12.39
C LYS A 369 32.19 -20.06 -11.28
N ALA A 370 32.43 -18.80 -11.62
CA ALA A 370 32.64 -17.76 -10.61
C ALA A 370 31.30 -17.34 -9.98
N THR A 371 31.30 -16.96 -8.70
CA THR A 371 30.15 -16.31 -8.06
C THR A 371 30.36 -14.80 -8.09
N ILE A 372 29.57 -14.08 -8.90
CA ILE A 372 29.78 -12.64 -9.19
C ILE A 372 28.60 -11.83 -8.67
N CYS A 373 28.87 -10.78 -7.90
CA CYS A 373 27.84 -9.86 -7.39
C CYS A 373 28.21 -8.38 -7.56
N SER A 374 27.19 -7.53 -7.52
CA SER A 374 27.33 -6.13 -7.12
C SER A 374 26.94 -6.03 -5.65
N LEU A 375 27.65 -5.19 -4.91
CA LEU A 375 27.16 -4.68 -3.65
C LEU A 375 26.08 -3.63 -3.93
N VAL A 376 25.05 -3.60 -3.08
CA VAL A 376 24.03 -2.55 -3.05
C VAL A 376 23.87 -2.10 -1.61
N MET A 377 23.84 -0.79 -1.39
CA MET A 377 23.62 -0.18 -0.07
C MET A 377 22.62 0.97 -0.16
N ASP A 378 21.77 1.08 0.85
CA ASP A 378 20.71 2.10 0.98
C ASP A 378 20.47 2.38 2.48
N GLU A 379 20.03 3.59 2.80
CA GLU A 379 19.82 4.06 4.18
C GLU A 379 18.34 4.38 4.46
N MET A 380 17.78 3.78 5.52
CA MET A 380 16.42 4.05 5.95
C MET A 380 16.39 4.90 7.21
N SER A 381 15.66 6.02 7.20
CA SER A 381 15.45 6.83 8.41
C SER A 381 14.67 6.05 9.46
N ILE A 382 15.29 5.81 10.61
CA ILE A 382 14.65 5.21 11.79
C ILE A 382 14.25 6.31 12.77
N ARG A 383 13.45 5.96 13.79
CA ARG A 383 13.12 6.89 14.87
C ARG A 383 14.26 6.89 15.88
N LYS A 384 14.78 8.07 16.21
CA LYS A 384 15.58 8.27 17.43
C LYS A 384 14.69 7.90 18.63
N HIS A 385 14.93 6.73 19.21
CA HIS A 385 14.20 6.19 20.35
C HIS A 385 15.09 5.17 21.06
N LEU A 386 14.85 4.97 22.35
CA LEU A 386 15.50 3.94 23.16
C LEU A 386 14.43 2.96 23.61
N ASP A 387 14.52 1.72 23.14
CA ASP A 387 13.71 0.60 23.60
C ASP A 387 14.57 -0.29 24.53
N ILE A 388 13.95 -0.92 25.53
CA ILE A 388 14.64 -1.88 26.41
C ILE A 388 14.10 -3.28 26.12
N ILE A 389 14.95 -4.14 25.56
CA ILE A 389 14.61 -5.50 25.13
C ILE A 389 15.43 -6.49 25.96
N ASN A 390 14.75 -7.38 26.68
CA ASN A 390 15.37 -8.39 27.57
C ASN A 390 16.33 -7.82 28.64
N GLY A 391 16.24 -6.52 28.97
CA GLY A 391 17.13 -5.81 29.89
C GLY A 391 18.29 -5.07 29.22
N MET A 392 18.48 -5.23 27.91
CA MET A 392 19.45 -4.48 27.11
C MET A 392 18.79 -3.24 26.50
N SER A 393 19.51 -2.12 26.50
CA SER A 393 19.13 -0.88 25.81
C SER A 393 19.44 -0.99 24.30
N CYS A 394 18.49 -0.60 23.45
CA CYS A 394 18.66 -0.64 22.00
C CYS A 394 18.08 0.63 21.35
N GLY A 395 18.76 1.13 20.31
CA GLY A 395 18.45 2.42 19.67
C GLY A 395 19.68 3.34 19.46
N TYR A 396 20.81 3.01 20.09
CA TYR A 396 22.10 3.66 19.88
C TYR A 396 22.72 3.33 18.51
N VAL A 397 23.75 4.10 18.13
CA VAL A 397 24.67 3.78 17.03
C VAL A 397 25.34 2.44 17.30
N ASN A 398 25.31 1.54 16.32
CA ASN A 398 25.92 0.22 16.44
C ASN A 398 26.24 -0.33 15.04
N ILE A 399 27.53 -0.57 14.79
CA ILE A 399 28.07 -1.08 13.52
C ILE A 399 28.36 -2.60 13.60
N GLY A 400 28.21 -3.21 14.78
CA GLY A 400 28.28 -4.66 15.01
C GLY A 400 29.67 -5.25 15.24
N ASN A 401 30.72 -4.43 15.29
CA ASN A 401 32.09 -4.86 15.62
C ASN A 401 32.42 -4.74 17.11
N GLY A 402 31.44 -4.50 17.99
CA GLY A 402 31.58 -4.48 19.45
C GLY A 402 32.30 -3.26 20.05
N ILE A 403 33.04 -2.49 19.24
CA ILE A 403 33.76 -1.28 19.66
C ILE A 403 33.58 -0.19 18.61
N ILE A 404 33.25 1.03 19.06
CA ILE A 404 33.52 2.29 18.36
C ILE A 404 34.11 3.23 19.41
N GLU A 405 35.43 3.36 19.46
CA GLU A 405 36.14 4.19 20.46
C GLU A 405 35.81 5.70 20.34
N ASP A 406 35.38 6.14 19.15
CA ASP A 406 35.08 7.55 18.83
C ASP A 406 33.58 7.93 18.89
N ALA A 407 32.69 7.02 19.29
CA ALA A 407 31.28 7.34 19.47
C ALA A 407 31.00 7.74 20.92
N GLU A 408 30.31 8.85 21.14
CA GLU A 408 29.63 9.08 22.43
C GLU A 408 28.62 7.94 22.61
N ASP A 409 28.86 7.04 23.58
CA ASP A 409 28.22 5.72 23.71
C ASP A 409 26.67 5.80 23.80
N ASP A 410 26.15 6.94 24.29
CA ASP A 410 24.73 7.27 24.35
C ASP A 410 24.11 7.84 23.04
N THR A 411 24.84 7.84 21.91
CA THR A 411 24.36 8.46 20.66
C THR A 411 23.19 7.68 20.03
N LEU A 412 21.98 8.22 20.12
CA LEU A 412 20.79 7.65 19.46
C LEU A 412 20.88 7.71 17.93
N ALA A 413 20.83 6.52 17.30
CA ALA A 413 20.84 6.34 15.86
C ALA A 413 19.61 6.95 15.17
N SER A 414 19.79 7.38 13.92
CA SER A 414 18.73 8.03 13.13
C SER A 414 18.52 7.44 11.74
N GLN A 415 19.46 6.59 11.29
CA GLN A 415 19.34 5.83 10.06
C GLN A 415 19.79 4.39 10.34
N ALA A 416 19.25 3.43 9.60
CA ALA A 416 19.82 2.10 9.47
C ALA A 416 20.35 1.94 8.04
N LEU A 417 21.65 1.71 7.90
CA LEU A 417 22.32 1.40 6.63
C LEU A 417 22.27 -0.11 6.42
N VAL A 418 21.70 -0.57 5.30
CA VAL A 418 21.65 -2.00 4.94
C VAL A 418 22.59 -2.26 3.78
N VAL A 419 23.34 -3.36 3.86
CA VAL A 419 24.29 -3.78 2.82
C VAL A 419 23.89 -5.15 2.28
N MET A 420 23.80 -5.27 0.95
CA MET A 420 23.23 -6.44 0.26
C MET A 420 24.12 -6.86 -0.92
N ALA A 421 24.43 -8.15 -1.02
CA ALA A 421 24.98 -8.74 -2.24
C ALA A 421 23.84 -9.05 -3.22
N VAL A 422 23.98 -8.59 -4.47
CA VAL A 422 23.04 -8.86 -5.57
C VAL A 422 23.80 -9.57 -6.69
N ALA A 423 23.35 -10.78 -7.04
CA ALA A 423 23.96 -11.57 -8.10
C ALA A 423 23.96 -10.83 -9.45
N VAL A 424 25.07 -10.95 -10.18
CA VAL A 424 25.22 -10.44 -11.56
C VAL A 424 25.03 -11.57 -12.57
N ASN A 425 25.54 -12.76 -12.27
CA ASN A 425 25.46 -13.95 -13.13
C ASN A 425 24.42 -14.99 -12.68
N ALA A 426 23.56 -14.67 -11.70
CA ALA A 426 22.51 -15.53 -11.18
C ALA A 426 21.29 -14.71 -10.71
N SER A 427 20.26 -15.37 -10.17
CA SER A 427 19.01 -14.73 -9.71
C SER A 427 18.83 -14.84 -8.19
N TRP A 428 19.79 -14.32 -7.43
CA TRP A 428 19.71 -14.25 -5.95
C TRP A 428 20.09 -12.86 -5.43
N LYS A 429 19.60 -12.54 -4.23
CA LYS A 429 19.93 -11.34 -3.45
C LYS A 429 20.00 -11.71 -1.99
N LEU A 430 21.00 -11.22 -1.26
CA LEU A 430 21.24 -11.60 0.13
C LEU A 430 21.67 -10.37 0.94
N PRO A 431 20.90 -9.94 1.95
CA PRO A 431 21.38 -9.01 2.97
C PRO A 431 22.59 -9.62 3.67
N LEU A 432 23.67 -8.85 3.79
CA LEU A 432 24.91 -9.27 4.44
C LEU A 432 25.01 -8.78 5.88
N GLY A 433 24.30 -7.69 6.18
CA GLY A 433 24.31 -7.02 7.46
C GLY A 433 23.62 -5.67 7.41
N TYR A 434 23.51 -5.03 8.58
CA TYR A 434 23.06 -3.64 8.71
C TYR A 434 23.75 -2.95 9.87
N ALA A 435 23.84 -1.62 9.82
CA ALA A 435 24.41 -0.79 10.88
C ALA A 435 23.43 0.33 11.27
N ASN A 436 23.28 0.56 12.57
CA ASN A 436 22.56 1.71 13.12
C ASN A 436 23.51 2.91 13.16
N ILE A 437 23.16 4.01 12.48
CA ILE A 437 24.07 5.14 12.23
C ILE A 437 23.37 6.51 12.37
N VAL A 438 24.17 7.57 12.46
CA VAL A 438 23.79 8.99 12.37
C VAL A 438 24.54 9.69 11.23
N LYS A 439 25.88 9.54 11.12
CA LYS A 439 26.73 10.24 10.12
C LYS A 439 27.99 9.48 9.70
N GLU A 440 28.25 8.30 10.25
CA GLU A 440 29.54 7.62 10.34
C GLU A 440 30.18 7.27 8.98
N PRO A 441 31.52 7.05 8.91
CA PRO A 441 32.25 6.77 7.67
C PRO A 441 31.85 5.43 7.03
N ARG A 442 30.84 5.50 6.15
CA ARG A 442 30.27 4.39 5.38
C ARG A 442 31.31 3.58 4.60
N ALA A 443 32.45 4.18 4.23
CA ALA A 443 33.51 3.53 3.48
C ALA A 443 34.16 2.38 4.24
N ASN A 444 34.30 2.46 5.56
CA ASN A 444 34.87 1.36 6.35
C ASN A 444 33.96 0.12 6.35
N ILE A 445 32.63 0.33 6.40
CA ILE A 445 31.64 -0.74 6.24
C ILE A 445 31.74 -1.37 4.84
N VAL A 446 31.95 -0.57 3.78
CA VAL A 446 32.17 -1.09 2.42
C VAL A 446 33.48 -1.87 2.31
N LYS A 447 34.61 -1.34 2.80
CA LYS A 447 35.93 -2.00 2.79
C LYS A 447 35.86 -3.37 3.50
N GLU A 448 35.28 -3.41 4.68
CA GLU A 448 35.10 -4.64 5.48
C GLU A 448 34.16 -5.64 4.78
N THR A 449 33.08 -5.16 4.14
CA THR A 449 32.20 -6.04 3.37
C THR A 449 32.94 -6.68 2.19
N LEU A 450 33.76 -5.90 1.46
CA LEU A 450 34.58 -6.40 0.35
C LEU A 450 35.63 -7.41 0.82
N HIS A 451 36.24 -7.19 1.99
CA HIS A 451 37.18 -8.13 2.59
C HIS A 451 36.49 -9.47 2.95
N ARG A 452 35.35 -9.42 3.65
CA ARG A 452 34.58 -10.64 4.01
C ARG A 452 34.05 -11.40 2.80
N LEU A 453 33.57 -10.69 1.76
CA LEU A 453 33.12 -11.33 0.51
C LEU A 453 34.28 -12.00 -0.25
N HIS A 454 35.47 -11.39 -0.25
CA HIS A 454 36.67 -11.99 -0.83
C HIS A 454 37.09 -13.27 -0.07
N GLY A 455 37.06 -13.24 1.27
CA GLY A 455 37.37 -14.40 2.12
C GLY A 455 36.43 -15.61 1.96
N VAL A 456 35.23 -15.42 1.40
CA VAL A 456 34.32 -16.51 1.01
C VAL A 456 34.32 -16.82 -0.50
N GLY A 457 35.24 -16.23 -1.27
CA GLY A 457 35.41 -16.50 -2.70
C GLY A 457 34.39 -15.81 -3.64
N VAL A 458 33.64 -14.83 -3.15
CA VAL A 458 32.72 -14.03 -3.98
C VAL A 458 33.48 -12.89 -4.68
N GLN A 459 33.24 -12.72 -5.98
CA GLN A 459 33.80 -11.63 -6.78
C GLN A 459 32.83 -10.45 -6.81
N VAL A 460 33.22 -9.32 -6.18
CA VAL A 460 32.43 -8.08 -6.20
C VAL A 460 32.96 -7.17 -7.29
N ILE A 461 32.12 -6.81 -8.26
CA ILE A 461 32.52 -5.97 -9.41
C ILE A 461 32.11 -4.50 -9.27
N ALA A 462 31.09 -4.20 -8.47
CA ALA A 462 30.58 -2.85 -8.30
C ALA A 462 29.94 -2.62 -6.92
N VAL A 463 29.85 -1.36 -6.51
CA VAL A 463 29.04 -0.87 -5.39
C VAL A 463 27.98 0.07 -5.94
N THR A 464 26.71 -0.21 -5.64
CA THR A 464 25.58 0.65 -6.00
C THR A 464 25.03 1.37 -4.76
N CYS A 465 24.91 2.69 -4.83
CA CYS A 465 24.32 3.54 -3.78
C CYS A 465 23.52 4.71 -4.39
N ASP A 466 22.79 5.47 -3.58
CA ASP A 466 22.12 6.69 -4.05
C ASP A 466 23.02 7.94 -3.92
N GLY A 467 22.49 9.14 -4.21
CA GLY A 467 23.30 10.35 -4.42
C GLY A 467 23.42 11.43 -3.30
N PRO A 468 23.17 11.20 -2.00
CA PRO A 468 23.34 12.21 -0.95
C PRO A 468 24.83 12.46 -0.63
N SER A 469 25.14 13.62 -0.06
CA SER A 469 26.52 14.07 0.19
C SER A 469 27.37 13.13 1.04
N CYS A 470 26.77 12.35 1.95
CA CYS A 470 27.44 11.28 2.70
C CYS A 470 27.99 10.16 1.80
N ASN A 471 27.26 9.77 0.75
CA ASN A 471 27.74 8.78 -0.22
C ASN A 471 28.83 9.38 -1.12
N TRP A 472 28.73 10.66 -1.49
CA TRP A 472 29.81 11.34 -2.23
C TRP A 472 31.11 11.42 -1.41
N ALA A 473 31.03 11.66 -0.10
CA ALA A 473 32.19 11.61 0.79
C ALA A 473 32.78 10.19 0.85
N MET A 474 31.95 9.16 1.03
CA MET A 474 32.36 7.74 0.98
C MET A 474 33.05 7.37 -0.34
N ILE A 475 32.48 7.76 -1.48
CA ILE A 475 33.03 7.48 -2.82
C ILE A 475 34.45 8.07 -2.95
N LYS A 476 34.64 9.31 -2.48
CA LYS A 476 35.96 9.96 -2.44
C LYS A 476 36.94 9.25 -1.49
N GLU A 477 36.47 8.81 -0.32
CA GLU A 477 37.28 8.10 0.67
C GLU A 477 37.70 6.68 0.22
N LEU A 478 36.90 6.05 -0.66
CA LEU A 478 37.27 4.81 -1.35
C LEU A 478 38.31 5.02 -2.45
N GLY A 479 38.52 6.26 -2.93
CA GLY A 479 39.47 6.60 -4.00
C GLY A 479 38.85 6.84 -5.38
N ALA A 480 37.53 6.77 -5.50
CA ALA A 480 36.81 7.09 -6.74
C ALA A 480 36.42 8.59 -6.79
N VAL A 481 36.37 9.17 -7.98
CA VAL A 481 36.08 10.60 -8.19
C VAL A 481 35.08 10.75 -9.33
N LEU A 482 33.84 11.14 -9.01
CA LEU A 482 32.75 11.27 -9.98
C LEU A 482 32.51 12.73 -10.40
N THR A 483 33.58 13.50 -10.66
CA THR A 483 33.46 14.89 -11.13
C THR A 483 33.54 14.99 -12.66
N VAL A 484 32.98 16.05 -13.22
CA VAL A 484 32.92 16.30 -14.68
C VAL A 484 34.31 16.54 -15.28
N SER A 485 35.25 17.11 -14.52
CA SER A 485 36.60 17.39 -15.01
C SER A 485 37.58 16.22 -14.87
N HIS A 486 37.39 15.34 -13.88
CA HIS A 486 38.29 14.24 -13.57
C HIS A 486 37.50 13.01 -13.09
N THR A 487 36.93 12.25 -14.03
CA THR A 487 36.09 11.10 -13.69
C THR A 487 36.89 9.80 -13.57
N ASN A 488 37.16 9.36 -12.34
CA ASN A 488 37.51 7.97 -12.04
C ASN A 488 36.31 7.26 -11.41
N THR A 489 35.66 6.38 -12.17
CA THR A 489 34.46 5.64 -11.73
C THR A 489 34.76 4.38 -10.90
N SER A 490 36.01 4.15 -10.53
CA SER A 490 36.44 2.90 -9.86
C SER A 490 37.48 3.12 -8.76
N PHE A 491 37.65 2.12 -7.90
CA PHE A 491 38.67 2.09 -6.87
C PHE A 491 39.29 0.68 -6.74
N PRO A 492 40.56 0.55 -6.30
CA PRO A 492 41.20 -0.74 -6.14
C PRO A 492 40.52 -1.59 -5.06
N TYR A 493 40.47 -2.90 -5.27
CA TYR A 493 39.85 -3.85 -4.34
C TYR A 493 40.68 -3.93 -3.06
N PRO A 494 40.10 -3.74 -1.84
CA PRO A 494 40.88 -3.62 -0.59
C PRO A 494 41.81 -4.79 -0.24
N SER A 495 41.57 -5.98 -0.81
CA SER A 495 42.39 -7.19 -0.63
C SER A 495 43.10 -7.66 -1.91
N ASP A 496 42.96 -6.95 -3.04
CA ASP A 496 43.71 -7.22 -4.28
C ASP A 496 43.80 -5.93 -5.14
N PRO A 497 44.87 -5.14 -5.00
CA PRO A 497 45.03 -3.88 -5.74
C PRO A 497 45.04 -3.99 -7.27
N ASN A 498 45.16 -5.21 -7.83
CA ASN A 498 45.11 -5.44 -9.28
C ASN A 498 43.67 -5.54 -9.82
N LYS A 499 42.67 -5.64 -8.94
CA LYS A 499 41.25 -5.63 -9.28
C LYS A 499 40.63 -4.28 -8.93
N ASN A 500 39.72 -3.80 -9.77
CA ASN A 500 38.95 -2.58 -9.52
C ASN A 500 37.48 -2.90 -9.24
N VAL A 501 36.87 -2.11 -8.36
CA VAL A 501 35.43 -2.11 -8.08
C VAL A 501 34.85 -0.82 -8.61
N PHE A 502 33.78 -0.90 -9.41
CA PHE A 502 33.13 0.26 -10.00
C PHE A 502 32.07 0.87 -9.08
N ILE A 503 31.94 2.19 -9.08
CA ILE A 503 30.84 2.90 -8.42
C ILE A 503 29.69 3.09 -9.39
N ILE A 504 28.47 2.74 -8.97
CA ILE A 504 27.23 2.95 -9.71
C ILE A 504 26.28 3.76 -8.83
N LEU A 505 25.71 4.84 -9.37
CA LEU A 505 24.64 5.58 -8.69
C LEU A 505 23.28 5.00 -9.09
N ASP A 506 22.32 4.90 -8.15
CA ASP A 506 20.97 4.40 -8.46
C ASP A 506 20.33 5.24 -9.57
N VAL A 507 20.18 4.61 -10.74
CA VAL A 507 19.57 5.14 -11.96
C VAL A 507 18.15 5.67 -11.67
N CYS A 508 17.40 5.00 -10.78
CA CYS A 508 16.07 5.44 -10.36
C CYS A 508 16.12 6.67 -9.44
N HIS A 509 17.18 6.83 -8.64
CA HIS A 509 17.47 8.04 -7.87
C HIS A 509 17.88 9.20 -8.78
N MET A 510 18.83 8.96 -9.69
CA MET A 510 19.31 9.97 -10.63
C MET A 510 18.17 10.51 -11.49
N LEU A 511 17.28 9.66 -12.02
CA LEU A 511 16.11 10.11 -12.80
C LEU A 511 15.16 11.02 -11.99
N LYS A 512 14.94 10.73 -10.69
CA LYS A 512 14.17 11.63 -9.81
C LYS A 512 14.88 12.98 -9.67
N LEU A 513 16.21 12.98 -9.52
CA LEU A 513 17.00 14.22 -9.43
C LEU A 513 16.91 15.03 -10.72
N ILE A 514 17.20 14.44 -11.88
CA ILE A 514 17.13 15.08 -13.21
C ILE A 514 15.78 15.79 -13.41
N ARG A 515 14.66 15.12 -13.11
CA ARG A 515 13.31 15.74 -13.15
C ARG A 515 13.14 16.88 -12.15
N ASN A 516 13.70 16.77 -10.94
CA ASN A 516 13.65 17.87 -9.97
C ASN A 516 14.49 19.07 -10.46
N THR A 517 15.68 18.83 -11.00
CA THR A 517 16.60 19.86 -11.51
C THR A 517 15.94 20.62 -12.65
N LEU A 518 15.40 19.91 -13.65
CA LEU A 518 14.62 20.51 -14.74
C LEU A 518 13.45 21.36 -14.21
N GLY A 519 12.74 20.88 -13.20
CA GLY A 519 11.61 21.59 -12.59
C GLY A 519 11.97 22.65 -11.53
N THR A 520 13.25 23.01 -11.36
CA THR A 520 13.73 23.96 -10.32
C THR A 520 14.76 24.96 -10.85
N LEU A 521 15.67 24.54 -11.72
CA LEU A 521 16.77 25.34 -12.25
C LEU A 521 16.54 25.64 -13.74
N GLN A 522 17.05 26.78 -14.21
CA GLN A 522 17.24 27.02 -15.63
C GLN A 522 18.51 26.29 -16.07
N MET A 523 18.42 25.47 -17.12
CA MET A 523 19.53 24.71 -17.66
C MET A 523 19.75 25.08 -19.14
N ARG A 524 20.94 24.81 -19.65
CA ARG A 524 21.28 24.89 -21.08
C ARG A 524 22.03 23.64 -21.49
N ASP A 525 21.98 23.33 -22.78
CA ASP A 525 22.84 22.32 -23.40
C ASP A 525 24.21 22.89 -23.77
N LYS A 526 25.03 22.08 -24.45
CA LYS A 526 26.37 22.44 -24.93
C LYS A 526 26.35 23.48 -26.06
N GLU A 527 25.27 23.58 -26.82
CA GLU A 527 25.03 24.64 -27.82
C GLU A 527 24.57 25.95 -27.18
N GLY A 528 24.16 25.93 -25.90
CA GLY A 528 23.63 27.08 -25.18
C GLY A 528 22.13 27.33 -25.37
N ARG A 529 21.40 26.41 -26.02
CA ARG A 529 19.92 26.48 -26.12
C ARG A 529 19.31 26.28 -24.73
N ASN A 530 18.16 26.90 -24.47
CA ASN A 530 17.54 26.84 -23.15
C ASN A 530 16.74 25.56 -22.94
N ILE A 531 16.96 24.88 -21.82
CA ILE A 531 16.23 23.68 -21.40
C ILE A 531 15.24 24.12 -20.31
N LEU A 532 13.95 24.21 -20.66
CA LEU A 532 12.94 24.91 -19.86
C LEU A 532 11.75 24.01 -19.49
N TRP A 533 11.45 23.97 -18.20
CA TRP A 533 10.26 23.32 -17.64
C TRP A 533 8.94 23.82 -18.26
N HIS A 534 8.89 25.08 -18.68
CA HIS A 534 7.68 25.76 -19.16
C HIS A 534 7.01 25.05 -20.35
N TYR A 535 7.78 24.45 -21.27
CA TYR A 535 7.23 23.70 -22.40
C TYR A 535 6.41 22.47 -21.95
N ILE A 536 6.80 21.81 -20.85
CA ILE A 536 6.06 20.69 -20.26
C ILE A 536 4.76 21.18 -19.61
N GLU A 537 4.79 22.36 -18.97
CA GLU A 537 3.57 22.98 -18.45
C GLU A 537 2.61 23.39 -19.56
N ASN A 538 3.13 23.94 -20.66
CA ASN A 538 2.33 24.36 -21.81
C ASN A 538 1.72 23.17 -22.53
N LEU A 539 2.47 22.07 -22.71
CA LEU A 539 1.93 20.80 -23.22
C LEU A 539 0.84 20.24 -22.29
N HIS A 540 0.96 20.40 -20.97
CA HIS A 540 -0.11 20.01 -20.04
C HIS A 540 -1.33 20.95 -20.13
N LYS A 541 -1.13 22.26 -20.25
CA LYS A 541 -2.23 23.25 -20.42
C LYS A 541 -3.02 22.97 -21.70
N LEU A 542 -2.35 22.83 -22.83
CA LEU A 542 -2.94 22.53 -24.14
C LEU A 542 -3.75 21.22 -24.12
N GLN A 543 -3.17 20.14 -23.59
CA GLN A 543 -3.89 18.87 -23.49
C GLN A 543 -5.09 18.91 -22.53
N ASN A 544 -5.14 19.86 -21.59
CA ASN A 544 -6.31 20.10 -20.76
C ASN A 544 -7.37 20.97 -21.46
N SER A 545 -7.00 21.92 -22.33
CA SER A 545 -7.97 22.74 -23.08
C SER A 545 -8.65 21.92 -24.17
N GLU A 546 -7.88 21.15 -24.93
CA GLU A 546 -8.42 20.31 -26.01
C GLU A 546 -9.12 19.05 -25.48
N GLY A 547 -8.89 18.69 -24.21
CA GLY A 547 -9.36 17.43 -23.61
C GLY A 547 -8.74 16.16 -24.21
N LEU A 548 -7.73 16.33 -25.07
CA LEU A 548 -7.06 15.28 -25.85
C LEU A 548 -5.56 15.23 -25.52
N LEU A 549 -4.91 14.15 -25.93
CA LEU A 549 -3.52 13.85 -25.57
C LEU A 549 -2.69 13.52 -26.80
N LEU A 550 -1.53 14.17 -26.94
CA LEU A 550 -0.56 13.94 -28.00
C LEU A 550 0.26 12.68 -27.68
N ALA A 551 -0.40 11.51 -27.76
CA ALA A 551 0.13 10.15 -27.53
C ALA A 551 0.80 9.85 -26.17
N ASN A 552 0.93 10.82 -25.27
CA ASN A 552 1.77 10.73 -24.07
C ASN A 552 0.99 10.53 -22.75
N LYS A 553 1.76 10.31 -21.68
CA LYS A 553 1.26 10.00 -20.32
C LYS A 553 1.26 11.21 -19.38
N LEU A 554 1.62 12.41 -19.86
CA LEU A 554 1.69 13.63 -19.04
C LEU A 554 0.31 13.98 -18.47
N ARG A 555 0.26 14.33 -17.19
CA ARG A 555 -0.97 14.68 -16.43
C ARG A 555 -0.57 15.62 -15.27
N SER A 556 -1.54 16.22 -14.59
CA SER A 556 -1.29 17.17 -13.47
C SER A 556 -0.40 16.63 -12.35
N ALA A 557 -0.37 15.31 -12.11
CA ALA A 557 0.52 14.68 -11.13
C ALA A 557 2.01 14.66 -11.55
N HIS A 558 2.30 14.78 -12.84
CA HIS A 558 3.66 14.92 -13.40
C HIS A 558 4.13 16.37 -13.26
N VAL A 559 3.25 17.34 -13.52
CA VAL A 559 3.59 18.78 -13.43
C VAL A 559 3.67 19.25 -11.98
N GLN A 560 2.75 18.81 -11.10
CA GLN A 560 2.83 19.08 -9.65
C GLN A 560 3.82 18.13 -8.95
N TRP A 561 5.01 17.96 -9.53
CA TRP A 561 6.01 16.96 -9.13
C TRP A 561 6.49 17.12 -7.69
N GLN A 562 6.43 18.32 -7.12
CA GLN A 562 6.84 18.60 -5.73
C GLN A 562 6.02 17.75 -4.75
N LYS A 563 4.72 17.55 -5.02
CA LYS A 563 3.81 16.68 -4.25
C LYS A 563 4.06 15.18 -4.47
N GLN A 564 4.89 14.82 -5.45
CA GLN A 564 5.15 13.44 -5.89
C GLN A 564 6.66 13.18 -6.09
N LYS A 565 7.55 13.90 -5.37
CA LYS A 565 9.01 13.92 -5.60
C LYS A 565 9.63 12.52 -5.68
N MET A 566 9.15 11.58 -4.86
CA MET A 566 9.65 10.19 -4.80
C MET A 566 9.11 9.24 -5.90
N LYS A 567 8.17 9.68 -6.76
CA LYS A 567 7.56 8.83 -7.80
C LYS A 567 8.44 8.71 -9.05
N VAL A 568 9.34 7.72 -9.05
CA VAL A 568 10.19 7.35 -10.22
C VAL A 568 9.34 7.15 -11.48
N ASN A 569 8.17 6.51 -11.37
CA ASN A 569 7.28 6.24 -12.51
C ASN A 569 6.69 7.51 -13.15
N LEU A 570 6.60 8.62 -12.42
CA LEU A 570 6.18 9.92 -12.96
C LEU A 570 7.39 10.69 -13.52
N ALA A 571 8.60 10.49 -12.97
CA ALA A 571 9.81 11.03 -13.57
C ALA A 571 10.05 10.40 -14.96
N ALA A 572 9.97 9.07 -15.07
CA ALA A 572 10.14 8.34 -16.34
C ALA A 572 9.02 8.57 -17.37
N GLN A 573 7.81 8.93 -16.95
CA GLN A 573 6.72 9.28 -17.88
C GLN A 573 6.74 10.74 -18.34
N LEU A 574 7.49 11.59 -17.63
CA LEU A 574 7.74 12.98 -18.01
C LEU A 574 9.00 13.07 -18.89
N LEU A 575 10.11 12.47 -18.45
CA LEU A 575 11.37 12.34 -19.18
C LEU A 575 11.28 11.19 -20.19
N SER A 576 10.37 11.28 -21.16
CA SER A 576 10.17 10.27 -22.20
C SER A 576 10.07 10.86 -23.59
N SER A 577 10.49 10.10 -24.62
CA SER A 577 10.47 10.54 -26.01
C SER A 577 9.07 10.99 -26.43
N CYS A 578 7.99 10.29 -26.05
CA CYS A 578 6.62 10.71 -26.38
C CYS A 578 6.20 12.09 -25.83
N VAL A 579 6.88 12.62 -24.81
CA VAL A 579 6.69 14.00 -24.32
C VAL A 579 7.54 14.97 -25.15
N ALA A 580 8.73 14.58 -25.56
CA ALA A 580 9.58 15.33 -26.47
C ALA A 580 8.92 15.49 -27.86
N ASP A 581 8.46 14.39 -28.45
CA ASP A 581 7.77 14.33 -29.74
C ASP A 581 6.51 15.22 -29.74
N ALA A 582 5.81 15.30 -28.61
CA ALA A 582 4.62 16.14 -28.43
C ALA A 582 4.95 17.64 -28.22
N ILE A 583 6.16 17.99 -27.77
CA ILE A 583 6.65 19.37 -27.72
C ILE A 583 7.14 19.78 -29.11
N GLU A 584 7.89 18.90 -29.78
CA GLU A 584 8.41 19.10 -31.14
C GLU A 584 7.27 19.32 -32.14
N TYR A 585 6.22 18.48 -32.12
CA TYR A 585 5.04 18.65 -32.97
C TYR A 585 4.32 20.00 -32.74
N CYS A 586 4.26 20.48 -31.50
CA CYS A 586 3.67 21.79 -31.19
C CYS A 586 4.50 22.96 -31.77
N ASN A 587 5.81 22.79 -31.96
CA ASN A 587 6.72 23.79 -32.51
C ASN A 587 6.81 23.70 -34.05
N ASN A 588 7.03 22.50 -34.57
CA ASN A 588 7.43 22.24 -35.95
C ASN A 588 6.24 22.05 -36.90
N ASP A 589 5.13 21.46 -36.43
CA ASP A 589 3.95 21.16 -37.26
C ASP A 589 2.79 22.12 -36.97
N LEU A 590 2.63 22.54 -35.70
CA LEU A 590 1.56 23.46 -35.28
C LEU A 590 2.00 24.93 -35.11
N HIS A 591 3.31 25.21 -35.14
CA HIS A 591 3.91 26.56 -35.01
C HIS A 591 3.39 27.40 -33.82
N LEU A 592 3.07 26.72 -32.72
CA LEU A 592 2.50 27.36 -31.51
C LEU A 592 3.59 28.13 -30.78
N GLN A 593 3.44 29.46 -30.68
CA GLN A 593 4.43 30.37 -30.08
C GLN A 593 4.87 29.96 -28.65
N ASN A 594 3.98 29.32 -27.88
CA ASN A 594 4.24 28.77 -26.54
C ASN A 594 5.27 27.60 -26.51
N PHE A 595 5.74 27.15 -27.67
CA PHE A 595 6.68 26.04 -27.88
C PHE A 595 7.88 26.42 -28.77
N LYS A 596 7.99 27.69 -29.18
CA LYS A 596 9.13 28.19 -29.96
C LYS A 596 10.46 28.00 -29.21
N ASP A 597 11.52 27.72 -29.96
CA ASP A 597 12.90 27.56 -29.47
C ASP A 597 13.06 26.44 -28.42
N SER A 598 12.25 25.37 -28.54
CA SER A 598 12.16 24.28 -27.55
C SER A 598 13.09 23.09 -27.79
N GLU A 599 13.94 23.15 -28.82
CA GLU A 599 14.72 22.03 -29.35
C GLU A 599 15.67 21.43 -28.29
N GLY A 600 16.33 22.27 -27.49
CA GLY A 600 17.19 21.81 -26.39
C GLY A 600 16.40 21.05 -25.30
N THR A 601 15.13 21.38 -25.09
CA THR A 601 14.25 20.63 -24.18
C THR A 601 13.80 19.30 -24.79
N VAL A 602 13.46 19.28 -26.09
CA VAL A 602 13.12 18.06 -26.83
C VAL A 602 14.29 17.07 -26.81
N GLU A 603 15.51 17.56 -27.08
CA GLU A 603 16.73 16.76 -27.10
C GLU A 603 17.08 16.22 -25.71
N PHE A 604 17.07 17.07 -24.67
CA PHE A 604 17.25 16.65 -23.27
C PHE A 604 16.30 15.52 -22.86
N LEU A 605 15.01 15.63 -23.20
CA LEU A 605 14.01 14.60 -22.89
C LEU A 605 14.31 13.27 -23.58
N ARG A 606 14.73 13.30 -24.85
CA ARG A 606 15.13 12.10 -25.63
C ARG A 606 16.42 11.46 -25.12
N ILE A 607 17.41 12.26 -24.69
CA ILE A 607 18.65 11.77 -24.10
C ILE A 607 18.36 10.98 -22.82
N PHE A 608 17.57 11.54 -21.90
CA PHE A 608 17.31 10.89 -20.61
C PHE A 608 16.36 9.68 -20.69
N ASP A 609 15.45 9.62 -21.67
CA ASP A 609 14.66 8.41 -21.97
C ASP A 609 15.55 7.25 -22.43
N LYS A 610 16.45 7.51 -23.41
CA LYS A 610 17.42 6.52 -23.93
C LYS A 610 18.38 6.03 -22.85
N LEU A 611 18.94 6.94 -22.05
CA LEU A 611 19.81 6.62 -20.91
C LEU A 611 19.07 5.72 -19.91
N PHE A 612 17.86 6.11 -19.51
CA PHE A 612 17.10 5.37 -18.51
C PHE A 612 16.69 3.96 -19.00
N ASP A 613 16.27 3.82 -20.25
CA ASP A 613 15.99 2.51 -20.85
C ASP A 613 17.22 1.59 -20.84
N THR A 614 18.36 2.12 -21.26
CA THR A 614 19.63 1.36 -21.37
C THR A 614 20.07 0.84 -20.00
N LEU A 615 20.13 1.76 -19.02
CA LEU A 615 20.60 1.49 -17.66
C LEU A 615 19.57 0.77 -16.77
N ASN A 616 18.32 0.61 -17.23
CA ASN A 616 17.24 -0.10 -16.54
C ASN A 616 16.68 -1.27 -17.39
N SER A 617 17.48 -1.80 -18.32
CA SER A 617 17.13 -2.94 -19.14
C SER A 617 16.97 -4.21 -18.29
N ARG A 618 15.84 -4.92 -18.46
CA ARG A 618 15.44 -6.08 -17.61
C ARG A 618 14.93 -7.29 -18.40
N ASN A 619 14.79 -7.17 -19.72
CA ASN A 619 14.28 -8.23 -20.58
C ASN A 619 15.42 -8.77 -21.46
N PRO A 620 15.83 -10.04 -21.34
CA PRO A 620 16.82 -10.66 -22.23
C PRO A 620 16.49 -10.56 -23.72
N LEU A 621 15.19 -10.41 -24.05
CA LEU A 621 14.63 -10.27 -25.40
C LEU A 621 14.20 -8.81 -25.72
N GLY A 622 14.71 -7.83 -24.97
CA GLY A 622 14.52 -6.41 -25.28
C GLY A 622 15.15 -6.01 -26.62
N LYS A 623 14.70 -4.89 -27.20
CA LYS A 623 15.19 -4.34 -28.48
C LYS A 623 15.52 -2.85 -28.33
N GLY A 624 16.45 -2.34 -29.15
CA GLY A 624 16.97 -0.98 -29.04
C GLY A 624 17.55 -0.71 -27.66
N PHE A 625 17.36 0.50 -27.14
CA PHE A 625 17.80 0.91 -25.79
C PHE A 625 17.22 0.03 -24.65
N LYS A 626 16.12 -0.70 -24.86
CA LYS A 626 15.57 -1.65 -23.87
C LYS A 626 16.19 -3.05 -23.91
N ALA A 627 17.12 -3.32 -24.84
CA ALA A 627 17.91 -4.56 -24.87
C ALA A 627 18.97 -4.57 -23.76
N PRO A 628 19.43 -5.74 -23.29
CA PRO A 628 20.60 -5.81 -22.42
C PRO A 628 21.85 -5.33 -23.17
N MET A 629 22.77 -4.67 -22.47
CA MET A 629 24.12 -4.41 -22.99
C MET A 629 24.88 -5.73 -23.20
N ARG A 630 25.55 -5.85 -24.35
CA ARG A 630 26.37 -6.99 -24.79
C ARG A 630 27.54 -6.46 -25.61
N LEU A 631 28.60 -7.24 -25.77
CA LEU A 631 29.75 -6.86 -26.63
C LEU A 631 29.34 -6.55 -28.09
N SER A 632 28.22 -7.10 -28.56
CA SER A 632 27.70 -6.90 -29.93
C SER A 632 26.95 -5.58 -30.13
N ASN A 633 26.40 -4.96 -29.08
CA ASN A 633 25.65 -3.69 -29.15
C ASN A 633 26.25 -2.57 -28.29
N SER A 634 27.35 -2.84 -27.56
CA SER A 634 28.00 -1.86 -26.69
C SER A 634 28.49 -0.61 -27.44
N ARG A 635 29.01 -0.75 -28.66
CA ARG A 635 29.41 0.40 -29.51
C ARG A 635 28.22 1.21 -30.00
N GLU A 636 27.12 0.54 -30.37
CA GLU A 636 25.86 1.20 -30.77
C GLU A 636 25.28 2.00 -29.61
N MET A 637 25.20 1.40 -28.41
CA MET A 637 24.69 2.05 -27.21
C MET A 637 25.63 3.16 -26.72
N ALA A 638 26.96 2.96 -26.71
CA ALA A 638 27.92 3.97 -26.28
C ALA A 638 27.99 5.16 -27.25
N GLY A 639 28.02 4.93 -28.57
CA GLY A 639 28.05 6.01 -29.56
C GLY A 639 26.81 6.91 -29.49
N ASN A 640 25.63 6.31 -29.31
CA ASN A 640 24.37 7.02 -29.08
C ASN A 640 24.28 7.75 -27.72
N LEU A 641 25.28 7.61 -26.85
CA LEU A 641 25.43 8.28 -25.55
C LEU A 641 26.67 9.19 -25.47
N GLN A 642 27.50 9.23 -26.51
CA GLN A 642 28.64 10.14 -26.65
C GLN A 642 28.37 11.28 -27.64
N GLY A 643 27.30 11.19 -28.43
CA GLY A 643 26.83 12.31 -29.28
C GLY A 643 26.04 13.40 -28.52
N SER A 644 25.64 13.13 -27.27
CA SER A 644 24.84 14.01 -26.40
C SER A 644 25.71 14.84 -25.45
#